data_AF-Q3A0N1-F1
#
_entry.id   AF-Q3A0N1-F1
#
_cell.length_a   1.000
_cell.length_b   1.000
_cell.length_c   1.000
_cell.angle_alpha   90.00
_cell.angle_beta   90.00
_cell.angle_gamma   90.00
#
_symmetry.space_group_name_H-M   'P 1'
#
loop_
_entity.id
_entity.type
_entity.pdbx_description
1 polymer ?
#
loop_
_entity_poly.entity_id
_entity_poly.type
_entity_poly.pdbx_seq_one_letter_code
_entity_poly.pdbx_strand_id
1 'polypeptide(L)'
;MSLLSKKQVMNLILVVAGCFILIHSASAADSADNRPACWAQPIKLDGVPNLHKLDENLYRSAQPTATGMKNLEQMGIKTVLNLRSFHSDRKAIGNTGLGYEHLYMKAWHPEREDIIRFLRIVTDPERSPLLVHCLHGADRTGTMCAVYRIVVQGWTKEQALREMTEGGFNFHSIFDNLPDWIQKLDVESLRKEAGIDRSVAKEGAQKCICNRTDAEVDRPVSAKITRCSYNQDRAALTRLRGNLFHLAKEIRCRSDLFSPRPETDATLLKPEMRGQILSLWYPLLENYLALDALAEKYVDFHRFENKNARNRAFHLLRGVFLTQYRIALQILPLLEQNPVVDTILNEGDEGMGLPLGGYAQFKYQYLNMVKAGRYAALETVARAFDAPEDTCLQQWAAQDSRVILDAGKGPGPLMTLENGLAIVKDFGHASWLPVQKEVAEWMGHTKVWRPHQYLIRPEQIENLSQNLEPGDILLERREWYLTNVGIPGFWTHAALYIGTPEQRLALSQDPQVKDWLGQMGVQSLDALIRQRYPAAFAGMQQPYQDGHLPQVIEAISAGVSLTSLNYSATCDSLAVLRPRLSKADRAAAVVRAMRYHARPYDYAFDFASDKSLVCTELVVKSYLPGESKQGLDLPLENVMGQMITPANAFVRQFDRSFGTARQQMDLVVFLDGDEKDAVATTSDIAAFRASWRRPKWHVLVQNTKN
;
A
#
# COMPACT_ATOMS: atom_id res chain seq x y z
N MET A 1 -42.11 3.81 -1.95
CA MET A 1 -40.81 4.30 -2.49
C MET A 1 -41.01 4.63 -3.96
N SER A 2 -40.89 5.91 -4.32
CA SER A 2 -41.25 6.41 -5.65
C SER A 2 -40.25 5.92 -6.71
N LEU A 3 -40.74 5.22 -7.72
CA LEU A 3 -39.98 4.76 -8.89
C LEU A 3 -39.53 5.97 -9.71
N LEU A 4 -38.21 6.19 -9.81
CA LEU A 4 -37.64 7.22 -10.69
C LEU A 4 -38.05 6.97 -12.14
N SER A 5 -38.40 8.05 -12.85
CA SER A 5 -38.88 7.96 -14.23
C SER A 5 -37.75 7.58 -15.21
N LYS A 6 -38.09 6.97 -16.36
CA LYS A 6 -37.13 6.60 -17.42
C LYS A 6 -36.23 7.77 -17.88
N LYS A 7 -36.70 9.02 -17.82
CA LYS A 7 -35.90 10.22 -18.11
C LYS A 7 -34.88 10.54 -17.03
N GLN A 8 -35.20 10.28 -15.75
CA GLN A 8 -34.27 10.46 -14.63
C GLN A 8 -33.21 9.35 -14.61
N VAL A 9 -33.56 8.11 -15.00
CA VAL A 9 -32.58 7.03 -15.20
C VAL A 9 -31.66 7.33 -16.40
N MET A 10 -32.19 7.90 -17.48
CA MET A 10 -31.38 8.27 -18.66
C MET A 10 -30.48 9.48 -18.41
N ASN A 11 -30.92 10.46 -17.63
CA ASN A 11 -30.06 11.56 -17.17
C ASN A 11 -29.02 11.09 -16.14
N LEU A 12 -29.34 10.10 -15.29
CA LEU A 12 -28.34 9.47 -14.42
C LEU A 12 -27.31 8.67 -15.23
N ILE A 13 -27.73 7.98 -16.30
CA ILE A 13 -26.83 7.30 -17.26
C ILE A 13 -25.98 8.31 -18.03
N LEU A 14 -26.51 9.48 -18.41
CA LEU A 14 -25.77 10.54 -19.11
C LEU A 14 -24.85 11.36 -18.21
N VAL A 15 -25.21 11.57 -16.94
CA VAL A 15 -24.31 12.21 -15.93
C VAL A 15 -23.21 11.23 -15.52
N VAL A 16 -23.51 9.93 -15.42
CA VAL A 16 -22.49 8.88 -15.27
C VAL A 16 -21.60 8.80 -16.54
N ALA A 17 -22.16 8.90 -17.74
CA ALA A 17 -21.39 8.92 -19.00
C ALA A 17 -20.56 10.20 -19.21
N GLY A 18 -21.02 11.35 -18.70
CA GLY A 18 -20.30 12.63 -18.71
C GLY A 18 -19.18 12.69 -17.68
N CYS A 19 -19.30 12.00 -16.55
CA CYS A 19 -18.21 11.80 -15.58
C CYS A 19 -17.20 10.71 -16.00
N PHE A 20 -17.40 10.04 -17.14
CA PHE A 20 -16.40 9.15 -17.76
C PHE A 20 -15.47 9.86 -18.75
N ILE A 21 -15.68 11.16 -19.00
CA ILE A 21 -14.84 11.96 -19.91
C ILE A 21 -13.92 12.84 -19.05
N LEU A 22 -12.61 12.66 -19.27
CA LEU A 22 -11.45 13.25 -18.60
C LEU A 22 -10.97 12.53 -17.33
N ILE A 23 -10.30 11.39 -17.53
CA ILE A 23 -8.91 11.13 -17.12
C ILE A 23 -8.38 10.03 -18.07
N HIS A 24 -7.31 10.37 -18.81
CA HIS A 24 -6.53 9.41 -19.57
C HIS A 24 -5.74 8.54 -18.58
N SER A 25 -6.23 7.33 -18.35
CA SER A 25 -5.42 6.20 -17.90
C SER A 25 -5.32 5.26 -19.11
N ALA A 26 -4.09 4.99 -19.54
CA ALA A 26 -3.80 4.21 -20.72
C ALA A 26 -4.33 2.78 -20.57
N SER A 27 -5.54 2.56 -21.09
CA SER A 27 -6.02 1.24 -21.49
C SER A 27 -5.26 0.85 -22.74
N ALA A 28 -4.58 -0.29 -22.70
CA ALA A 28 -3.93 -0.87 -23.86
C ALA A 28 -4.15 -2.38 -23.89
N ALA A 29 -5.41 -2.75 -24.14
CA ALA A 29 -5.67 -3.87 -25.03
C ALA A 29 -5.64 -3.33 -26.47
N ASP A 30 -4.46 -3.01 -26.98
CA ASP A 30 -4.33 -2.63 -28.39
C ASP A 30 -4.51 -3.88 -29.26
N SER A 31 -5.59 -3.87 -30.04
CA SER A 31 -5.61 -4.59 -31.32
C SER A 31 -4.36 -4.22 -32.11
N ALA A 32 -3.78 -5.18 -32.83
CA ALA A 32 -2.57 -5.01 -33.65
C ALA A 32 -2.62 -3.83 -34.64
N ASP A 33 -3.78 -3.20 -34.86
CA ASP A 33 -4.00 -2.12 -35.82
C ASP A 33 -3.64 -0.69 -35.31
N ASN A 34 -3.36 -0.46 -34.02
CA ASN A 34 -3.05 0.89 -33.50
C ASN A 34 -1.83 1.00 -32.56
N ARG A 35 -1.06 -0.09 -32.44
CA ARG A 35 0.15 -0.13 -31.61
C ARG A 35 1.25 0.79 -32.16
N PRO A 36 1.92 1.62 -31.35
CA PRO A 36 3.07 2.41 -31.80
C PRO A 36 4.13 1.51 -32.46
N ALA A 37 4.56 1.87 -33.67
CA ALA A 37 5.53 1.08 -34.43
C ALA A 37 6.88 0.89 -33.70
N CYS A 38 7.23 1.84 -32.82
CA CYS A 38 8.46 1.75 -32.02
C CYS A 38 8.33 0.81 -30.81
N TRP A 39 7.11 0.43 -30.41
CA TRP A 39 6.89 -0.54 -29.33
C TRP A 39 7.13 -1.97 -29.81
N ALA A 40 7.32 -2.91 -28.88
CA ALA A 40 7.64 -4.30 -29.20
C ALA A 40 6.46 -4.98 -29.91
N GLN A 41 6.60 -5.47 -31.14
CA GLN A 41 5.47 -5.95 -31.94
C GLN A 41 5.05 -7.38 -31.56
N PRO A 42 3.75 -7.67 -31.38
CA PRO A 42 3.27 -8.99 -30.97
C PRO A 42 3.49 -10.04 -32.07
N ILE A 43 3.88 -11.25 -31.66
CA ILE A 43 4.03 -12.42 -32.54
C ILE A 43 3.22 -13.56 -31.94
N LYS A 44 2.41 -14.21 -32.77
CA LYS A 44 1.71 -15.44 -32.37
C LYS A 44 2.58 -16.64 -32.74
N LEU A 45 3.08 -17.33 -31.73
CA LEU A 45 3.83 -18.57 -31.88
C LEU A 45 3.29 -19.60 -30.89
N ASP A 46 2.95 -20.79 -31.38
CA ASP A 46 2.39 -21.83 -30.52
C ASP A 46 3.39 -22.23 -29.42
N GLY A 47 2.89 -22.39 -28.20
CA GLY A 47 3.71 -22.67 -27.02
C GLY A 47 4.53 -21.49 -26.48
N VAL A 48 4.42 -20.28 -27.03
CA VAL A 48 5.16 -19.08 -26.56
C VAL A 48 4.20 -17.92 -26.26
N PRO A 49 3.60 -17.90 -25.05
CA PRO A 49 2.66 -16.85 -24.66
C PRO A 49 3.34 -15.49 -24.50
N ASN A 50 2.58 -14.40 -24.72
CA ASN A 50 3.05 -13.01 -24.57
C ASN A 50 4.29 -12.65 -25.43
N LEU A 51 4.51 -13.34 -26.55
CA LEU A 51 5.67 -13.14 -27.42
C LEU A 51 5.59 -11.82 -28.19
N HIS A 52 6.64 -10.99 -28.06
CA HIS A 52 6.80 -9.73 -28.79
C HIS A 52 8.25 -9.55 -29.27
N LYS A 53 8.42 -8.91 -30.42
CA LYS A 53 9.72 -8.50 -30.99
C LYS A 53 10.04 -7.06 -30.62
N LEU A 54 11.11 -6.81 -29.87
CA LEU A 54 11.53 -5.44 -29.53
C LEU A 54 12.29 -4.79 -30.69
N ASP A 55 13.21 -5.55 -31.28
CA ASP A 55 13.98 -5.23 -32.47
C ASP A 55 14.50 -6.53 -33.13
N GLU A 56 15.44 -6.43 -34.07
CA GLU A 56 16.01 -7.61 -34.76
C GLU A 56 16.81 -8.54 -33.83
N ASN A 57 17.30 -8.04 -32.70
CA ASN A 57 18.20 -8.77 -31.81
C ASN A 57 17.49 -9.30 -30.56
N LEU A 58 16.42 -8.67 -30.09
CA LEU A 58 15.77 -8.99 -28.83
C LEU A 58 14.25 -9.23 -28.95
N TYR A 59 13.82 -10.37 -28.41
CA TYR A 59 12.43 -10.77 -28.25
C TYR A 59 12.10 -10.92 -26.77
N ARG A 60 10.83 -10.75 -26.40
CA ARG A 60 10.32 -10.97 -25.05
C ARG A 60 9.13 -11.93 -25.03
N SER A 61 8.97 -12.74 -23.98
CA SER A 61 7.77 -13.55 -23.79
C SER A 61 7.46 -13.89 -22.33
N ALA A 62 6.30 -14.51 -22.10
CA ALA A 62 6.04 -15.34 -20.94
C ALA A 62 6.73 -16.70 -21.08
N GLN A 63 6.63 -17.57 -20.07
CA GLN A 63 7.29 -18.87 -20.03
C GLN A 63 6.96 -19.72 -21.28
N PRO A 64 7.96 -20.04 -22.14
CA PRO A 64 7.74 -20.95 -23.26
C PRO A 64 7.55 -22.39 -22.77
N THR A 65 6.72 -23.16 -23.46
CA THR A 65 6.60 -24.61 -23.28
C THR A 65 7.70 -25.35 -24.03
N ALA A 66 7.84 -26.67 -23.83
CA ALA A 66 8.79 -27.47 -24.59
C ALA A 66 8.52 -27.44 -26.13
N THR A 67 7.24 -27.37 -26.52
CA THR A 67 6.87 -27.13 -27.93
C THR A 67 7.27 -25.73 -28.36
N GLY A 68 7.05 -24.73 -27.50
CA GLY A 68 7.48 -23.35 -27.72
C GLY A 68 8.99 -23.22 -27.97
N MET A 69 9.82 -23.95 -27.23
CA MET A 69 11.29 -23.94 -27.43
C MET A 69 11.68 -24.42 -28.83
N LYS A 70 11.07 -25.50 -29.33
CA LYS A 70 11.33 -25.98 -30.71
C LYS A 70 10.86 -24.96 -31.75
N ASN A 71 9.72 -24.32 -31.52
CA ASN A 71 9.19 -23.31 -32.42
C ASN A 71 10.06 -22.04 -32.43
N LEU A 72 10.67 -21.66 -31.30
CA LEU A 72 11.60 -20.53 -31.21
C LEU A 72 12.89 -20.80 -31.99
N GLU A 73 13.44 -22.01 -31.89
CA GLU A 73 14.58 -22.44 -32.70
C GLU A 73 14.27 -22.35 -34.19
N GLN A 74 13.12 -22.87 -34.62
CA GLN A 74 12.67 -22.79 -36.02
C GLN A 74 12.44 -21.36 -36.51
N MET A 75 12.02 -20.47 -35.61
CA MET A 75 11.89 -19.03 -35.87
C MET A 75 13.25 -18.32 -36.00
N GLY A 76 14.35 -18.99 -35.63
CA GLY A 76 15.71 -18.46 -35.74
C GLY A 76 16.23 -17.78 -34.46
N ILE A 77 15.55 -17.94 -33.32
CA ILE A 77 16.09 -17.54 -32.02
C ILE A 77 17.31 -18.42 -31.72
N LYS A 78 18.43 -17.80 -31.35
CA LYS A 78 19.66 -18.50 -30.99
C LYS A 78 19.76 -18.79 -29.50
N THR A 79 19.31 -17.87 -28.66
CA THR A 79 19.50 -17.96 -27.20
C THR A 79 18.19 -17.67 -26.46
N VAL A 80 17.94 -18.41 -25.38
CA VAL A 80 16.88 -18.12 -24.40
C VAL A 80 17.51 -17.67 -23.09
N LEU A 81 17.11 -16.48 -22.64
CA LEU A 81 17.47 -15.90 -21.35
C LEU A 81 16.29 -15.99 -20.38
N ASN A 82 16.48 -16.79 -19.33
CA ASN A 82 15.50 -16.99 -18.29
C ASN A 82 15.79 -16.10 -17.07
N LEU A 83 14.80 -15.30 -16.69
CA LEU A 83 14.87 -14.40 -15.53
C LEU A 83 14.26 -15.01 -14.24
N ARG A 84 13.80 -16.26 -14.26
CA ARG A 84 13.07 -16.90 -13.14
C ARG A 84 14.04 -17.44 -12.11
N SER A 85 13.86 -17.08 -10.86
CA SER A 85 14.84 -17.40 -9.81
C SER A 85 14.96 -18.90 -9.43
N PHE A 86 13.95 -19.75 -9.65
CA PHE A 86 13.98 -21.15 -9.16
C PHE A 86 13.54 -22.18 -10.19
N HIS A 87 13.46 -21.78 -11.45
CA HIS A 87 12.95 -22.63 -12.52
C HIS A 87 13.87 -22.54 -13.71
N SER A 88 14.55 -23.64 -14.03
CA SER A 88 15.40 -23.74 -15.21
C SER A 88 14.63 -24.25 -16.41
N ASP A 89 14.97 -23.75 -17.60
CA ASP A 89 14.39 -24.24 -18.85
C ASP A 89 15.12 -25.44 -19.44
N ARG A 90 16.20 -25.95 -18.83
CA ARG A 90 16.98 -27.07 -19.38
C ARG A 90 16.11 -28.25 -19.84
N LYS A 91 15.07 -28.56 -19.07
CA LYS A 91 14.11 -29.63 -19.42
C LYS A 91 13.20 -29.26 -20.60
N ALA A 92 12.77 -28.00 -20.70
CA ALA A 92 11.91 -27.52 -21.78
C ALA A 92 12.69 -27.34 -23.10
N ILE A 93 13.95 -26.90 -23.01
CA ILE A 93 14.90 -26.79 -24.13
C ILE A 93 15.21 -28.19 -24.68
N GLY A 94 15.50 -29.16 -23.81
CA GLY A 94 15.72 -30.55 -24.24
C GLY A 94 16.85 -30.65 -25.27
N ASN A 95 16.51 -31.12 -26.48
CA ASN A 95 17.47 -31.38 -27.57
C ASN A 95 17.51 -30.27 -28.64
N THR A 96 16.91 -29.11 -28.40
CA THR A 96 17.06 -27.97 -29.32
C THR A 96 18.50 -27.44 -29.26
N GLY A 97 18.97 -26.82 -30.35
CA GLY A 97 20.24 -26.10 -30.43
C GLY A 97 20.25 -24.72 -29.77
N LEU A 98 19.20 -24.35 -29.02
CA LEU A 98 19.12 -23.07 -28.32
C LEU A 98 20.22 -22.94 -27.26
N GLY A 99 20.98 -21.85 -27.33
CA GLY A 99 21.78 -21.37 -26.22
C GLY A 99 20.89 -21.04 -25.02
N TYR A 100 21.40 -21.28 -23.80
CA TYR A 100 20.65 -21.04 -22.57
C TYR A 100 21.45 -20.20 -21.60
N GLU A 101 20.87 -19.07 -21.20
CA GLU A 101 21.36 -18.23 -20.12
C GLU A 101 20.30 -18.14 -19.02
N HIS A 102 20.77 -18.14 -17.77
CA HIS A 102 19.91 -18.06 -16.61
C HIS A 102 20.42 -16.97 -15.68
N LEU A 103 19.61 -15.91 -15.56
CA LEU A 103 19.87 -14.79 -14.69
C LEU A 103 18.83 -14.80 -13.56
N TYR A 104 19.29 -15.02 -12.35
CA TYR A 104 18.46 -15.24 -11.17
C TYR A 104 17.92 -13.92 -10.61
N MET A 105 16.95 -13.31 -11.29
CA MET A 105 16.47 -11.96 -10.98
C MET A 105 15.32 -11.94 -9.97
N LYS A 106 15.44 -11.13 -8.91
CA LYS A 106 14.33 -10.81 -8.00
C LYS A 106 13.35 -9.83 -8.67
N ALA A 107 12.05 -10.16 -8.71
CA ALA A 107 11.07 -9.35 -9.43
C ALA A 107 10.86 -7.95 -8.83
N TRP A 108 10.93 -7.82 -7.50
CA TRP A 108 10.75 -6.57 -6.76
C TRP A 108 12.07 -5.86 -6.41
N HIS A 109 13.22 -6.45 -6.71
CA HIS A 109 14.52 -5.86 -6.34
C HIS A 109 15.58 -6.15 -7.42
N PRO A 110 15.52 -5.46 -8.57
CA PRO A 110 16.57 -5.59 -9.58
C PRO A 110 17.91 -5.09 -9.02
N GLU A 111 18.90 -5.98 -8.96
CA GLU A 111 20.25 -5.64 -8.50
C GLU A 111 21.09 -5.08 -9.63
N ARG A 112 22.09 -4.25 -9.31
CA ARG A 112 22.91 -3.58 -10.33
C ARG A 112 23.71 -4.59 -11.15
N GLU A 113 24.22 -5.61 -10.48
CA GLU A 113 24.98 -6.71 -11.06
C GLU A 113 24.15 -7.51 -12.07
N ASP A 114 22.88 -7.73 -11.76
CA ASP A 114 21.90 -8.37 -12.64
C ASP A 114 21.66 -7.54 -13.91
N ILE A 115 21.54 -6.22 -13.79
CA ILE A 115 21.40 -5.33 -14.95
C ILE A 115 22.63 -5.40 -15.84
N ILE A 116 23.83 -5.28 -15.25
CA ILE A 116 25.08 -5.29 -16.02
C ILE A 116 25.25 -6.63 -16.75
N ARG A 117 24.94 -7.75 -16.08
CA ARG A 117 24.99 -9.07 -16.70
C ARG A 117 23.93 -9.21 -17.79
N PHE A 118 22.70 -8.75 -17.55
CA PHE A 118 21.65 -8.72 -18.56
C PHE A 118 22.10 -7.95 -19.81
N LEU A 119 22.57 -6.71 -19.63
CA LEU A 119 23.03 -5.85 -20.72
C LEU A 119 24.13 -6.52 -21.54
N ARG A 120 25.15 -7.10 -20.89
CA ARG A 120 26.23 -7.82 -21.59
C ARG A 120 25.72 -9.01 -22.40
N ILE A 121 24.72 -9.75 -21.90
CA ILE A 121 24.14 -10.90 -22.61
C ILE A 121 23.35 -10.44 -23.83
N VAL A 122 22.50 -9.42 -23.68
CA VAL A 122 21.59 -8.98 -24.76
C VAL A 122 22.25 -8.09 -25.81
N THR A 123 23.44 -7.56 -25.54
CA THR A 123 24.24 -6.82 -26.53
C THR A 123 25.33 -7.69 -27.20
N ASP A 124 25.42 -8.98 -26.88
CA ASP A 124 26.36 -9.92 -27.49
C ASP A 124 25.83 -10.39 -28.87
N PRO A 125 26.50 -10.06 -29.99
CA PRO A 125 26.05 -10.44 -31.33
C PRO A 125 26.00 -11.96 -31.55
N GLU A 126 26.86 -12.72 -30.87
CA GLU A 126 26.90 -14.19 -31.02
C GLU A 126 25.65 -14.85 -30.43
N ARG A 127 25.00 -14.18 -29.48
CA ARG A 127 23.80 -14.67 -28.78
C ARG A 127 22.50 -14.22 -29.44
N SER A 128 22.56 -13.24 -30.33
CA SER A 128 21.41 -12.63 -30.99
C SER A 128 21.03 -13.38 -32.28
N PRO A 129 19.72 -13.53 -32.61
CA PRO A 129 18.56 -13.01 -31.87
C PRO A 129 18.23 -13.82 -30.60
N LEU A 130 17.90 -13.12 -29.52
CA LEU A 130 17.69 -13.70 -28.19
C LEU A 130 16.25 -13.48 -27.70
N LEU A 131 15.69 -14.48 -27.01
CA LEU A 131 14.43 -14.36 -26.28
C LEU A 131 14.68 -14.20 -24.79
N VAL A 132 14.18 -13.12 -24.18
CA VAL A 132 14.14 -12.97 -22.72
C VAL A 132 12.75 -13.27 -22.18
N HIS A 133 12.64 -14.06 -21.11
CA HIS A 133 11.36 -14.35 -20.48
C HIS A 133 11.44 -14.45 -18.95
N CYS A 134 10.28 -14.36 -18.33
CA CYS A 134 10.05 -14.76 -16.95
C CYS A 134 8.86 -15.72 -16.90
N LEU A 135 8.02 -15.68 -15.86
CA LEU A 135 6.80 -16.48 -15.83
C LEU A 135 5.71 -15.88 -16.73
N HIS A 136 5.28 -14.64 -16.47
CA HIS A 136 4.23 -13.94 -17.23
C HIS A 136 4.77 -13.06 -18.37
N GLY A 137 6.09 -12.87 -18.43
CA GLY A 137 6.71 -11.97 -19.41
C GLY A 137 6.35 -10.50 -19.20
N ALA A 138 5.89 -10.13 -18.00
CA ALA A 138 5.37 -8.81 -17.67
C ALA A 138 6.36 -7.99 -16.83
N ASP A 139 6.75 -8.48 -15.64
CA ASP A 139 7.44 -7.65 -14.63
C ASP A 139 8.96 -7.72 -14.79
N ARG A 140 9.61 -8.83 -14.41
CA ARG A 140 11.07 -9.01 -14.61
C ARG A 140 11.51 -8.74 -16.05
N THR A 141 10.76 -9.32 -16.99
CA THR A 141 10.98 -9.11 -18.41
C THR A 141 10.71 -7.67 -18.82
N GLY A 142 9.64 -7.05 -18.31
CA GLY A 142 9.34 -5.64 -18.59
C GLY A 142 10.42 -4.70 -18.08
N THR A 143 10.90 -4.88 -16.85
CA THR A 143 11.99 -4.10 -16.26
C THR A 143 13.26 -4.22 -17.08
N MET A 144 13.68 -5.43 -17.43
CA MET A 144 14.89 -5.63 -18.23
C MET A 144 14.75 -5.10 -19.66
N CYS A 145 13.57 -5.25 -20.27
CA CYS A 145 13.26 -4.62 -21.55
C CYS A 145 13.29 -3.08 -21.49
N ALA A 146 12.74 -2.47 -20.43
CA ALA A 146 12.79 -1.03 -20.24
C ALA A 146 14.23 -0.53 -20.07
N VAL A 147 15.05 -1.24 -19.30
CA VAL A 147 16.49 -0.98 -19.18
C VAL A 147 17.18 -1.07 -20.54
N TYR A 148 16.87 -2.08 -21.35
CA TYR A 148 17.41 -2.20 -22.71
C TYR A 148 17.03 -1.00 -23.59
N ARG A 149 15.75 -0.60 -23.60
CA ARG A 149 15.28 0.59 -24.34
C ARG A 149 16.06 1.84 -23.94
N ILE A 150 16.28 2.07 -22.65
CA ILE A 150 16.96 3.26 -22.14
C ILE A 150 18.47 3.22 -22.42
N VAL A 151 19.12 2.13 -22.02
CA VAL A 151 20.59 2.04 -22.00
C VAL A 151 21.14 1.81 -23.41
N VAL A 152 20.54 0.89 -24.16
CA VAL A 152 21.02 0.46 -25.49
C VAL A 152 20.40 1.32 -26.60
N GLN A 153 19.08 1.49 -26.59
CA GLN A 153 18.37 2.20 -27.67
C GLN A 153 18.20 3.70 -27.44
N GLY A 154 18.62 4.20 -26.27
CA GLY A 154 18.62 5.64 -25.97
C GLY A 154 17.25 6.25 -25.72
N TRP A 155 16.22 5.44 -25.40
CA TRP A 155 14.91 5.96 -25.05
C TRP A 155 14.95 6.78 -23.77
N THR A 156 14.04 7.74 -23.65
CA THR A 156 13.76 8.37 -22.36
C THR A 156 13.16 7.35 -21.40
N LYS A 157 13.36 7.58 -20.09
CA LYS A 157 12.82 6.70 -19.05
C LYS A 157 11.30 6.65 -19.12
N GLU A 158 10.68 7.78 -19.44
CA GLU A 158 9.23 7.93 -19.62
C GLU A 158 8.71 7.08 -20.77
N GLN A 159 9.38 7.10 -21.93
CA GLN A 159 9.00 6.27 -23.08
C GLN A 159 9.09 4.77 -22.75
N ALA A 160 10.16 4.35 -22.09
CA ALA A 160 10.37 2.97 -21.71
C ALA A 160 9.36 2.50 -20.65
N LEU A 161 9.03 3.37 -19.69
CA LEU A 161 8.01 3.09 -18.68
C LEU A 161 6.63 2.93 -19.30
N ARG A 162 6.22 3.83 -20.20
CA ARG A 162 4.95 3.68 -20.91
C ARG A 162 4.89 2.37 -21.70
N GLU A 163 5.94 2.01 -22.43
CA GLU A 163 5.96 0.71 -23.11
C GLU A 163 5.87 -0.43 -22.08
N MET A 164 6.58 -0.35 -20.96
CA MET A 164 6.55 -1.40 -19.92
C MET A 164 5.16 -1.60 -19.32
N THR A 165 4.45 -0.52 -18.98
CA THR A 165 3.18 -0.56 -18.24
C THR A 165 1.96 -0.58 -19.15
N GLU A 166 2.05 0.06 -20.31
CA GLU A 166 0.95 0.26 -21.27
C GLU A 166 1.17 -0.54 -22.57
N GLY A 167 2.27 -1.29 -22.70
CA GLY A 167 2.58 -2.03 -23.92
C GLY A 167 1.75 -3.29 -24.17
N GLY A 168 0.67 -3.53 -23.41
CA GLY A 168 -0.16 -4.72 -23.53
C GLY A 168 0.47 -6.00 -22.96
N PHE A 169 1.48 -5.85 -22.09
CA PHE A 169 2.21 -6.99 -21.51
C PHE A 169 1.61 -7.53 -20.21
N ASN A 170 0.60 -6.84 -19.66
CA ASN A 170 -0.05 -7.11 -18.36
C ASN A 170 0.90 -6.95 -17.16
N PHE A 171 1.55 -5.78 -17.06
CA PHE A 171 2.39 -5.41 -15.91
C PHE A 171 1.56 -5.47 -14.61
N HIS A 172 2.09 -6.14 -13.58
CA HIS A 172 1.37 -6.29 -12.31
C HIS A 172 1.64 -5.07 -11.43
N SER A 173 0.58 -4.34 -11.11
CA SER A 173 0.63 -3.12 -10.27
C SER A 173 1.13 -3.36 -8.84
N ILE A 174 1.27 -4.62 -8.40
CA ILE A 174 1.87 -5.01 -7.11
C ILE A 174 3.37 -4.70 -7.05
N PHE A 175 4.04 -4.51 -8.19
CA PHE A 175 5.45 -4.11 -8.28
C PHE A 175 5.60 -2.61 -8.56
N ASP A 176 4.88 -1.78 -7.80
CA ASP A 176 4.85 -0.32 -7.91
C ASP A 176 6.21 0.36 -7.68
N ASN A 177 7.14 -0.34 -7.05
CA ASN A 177 8.49 0.13 -6.79
C ASN A 177 9.40 0.13 -8.04
N LEU A 178 9.05 -0.62 -9.09
CA LEU A 178 9.87 -0.77 -10.30
C LEU A 178 9.90 0.51 -11.18
N PRO A 179 8.77 1.21 -11.43
CA PRO A 179 8.79 2.50 -12.12
C PRO A 179 9.71 3.54 -11.48
N ASP A 180 9.62 3.73 -10.16
CA ASP A 180 10.47 4.65 -9.40
C ASP A 180 11.94 4.26 -9.45
N TRP A 181 12.21 2.95 -9.43
CA TRP A 181 13.56 2.43 -9.56
C TRP A 181 14.15 2.71 -10.95
N ILE A 182 13.38 2.51 -12.03
CA ILE A 182 13.78 2.87 -13.41
C ILE A 182 14.06 4.38 -13.51
N GLN A 183 13.20 5.19 -12.89
CA GLN A 183 13.38 6.65 -12.85
C GLN A 183 14.72 7.07 -12.22
N LYS A 184 15.22 6.31 -11.24
CA LYS A 184 16.47 6.61 -10.52
C LYS A 184 17.73 6.03 -11.18
N LEU A 185 17.63 5.33 -12.31
CA LEU A 185 18.79 4.70 -12.95
C LEU A 185 19.86 5.72 -13.39
N ASP A 186 21.11 5.45 -13.01
CA ASP A 186 22.29 6.11 -13.57
C ASP A 186 22.70 5.43 -14.87
N VAL A 187 22.13 5.91 -15.97
CA VAL A 187 22.28 5.34 -17.32
C VAL A 187 23.73 5.38 -17.78
N GLU A 188 24.47 6.44 -17.47
CA GLU A 188 25.85 6.62 -17.95
C GLU A 188 26.81 5.67 -17.25
N SER A 189 26.65 5.48 -15.94
CA SER A 189 27.45 4.50 -15.21
C SER A 189 27.14 3.07 -15.68
N LEU A 190 25.87 2.74 -15.95
CA LEU A 190 25.49 1.43 -16.48
C LEU A 190 26.10 1.15 -17.86
N ARG A 191 26.07 2.13 -18.78
CA ARG A 191 26.71 2.00 -20.10
C ARG A 191 28.19 1.70 -19.97
N LYS A 192 28.89 2.46 -19.13
CA LYS A 192 30.33 2.29 -18.89
C LYS A 192 30.67 0.91 -18.35
N GLU A 193 29.93 0.45 -17.33
CA GLU A 193 30.18 -0.85 -16.69
C GLU A 193 29.81 -2.04 -17.58
N ALA A 194 28.76 -1.90 -18.41
CA ALA A 194 28.36 -2.90 -19.39
C ALA A 194 29.27 -2.94 -20.63
N GLY A 195 30.14 -1.94 -20.82
CA GLY A 195 31.02 -1.84 -21.99
C GLY A 195 30.30 -1.37 -23.27
N ILE A 196 29.22 -0.59 -23.12
CA ILE A 196 28.40 -0.10 -24.23
C ILE A 196 28.90 1.31 -24.62
N ASP A 197 29.45 1.46 -25.83
CA ASP A 197 29.96 2.73 -26.34
C ASP A 197 28.82 3.68 -26.79
N ARG A 198 28.99 4.99 -26.56
CA ARG A 198 28.01 6.06 -26.87
C ARG A 198 27.74 6.21 -28.37
N SER A 199 28.63 5.70 -29.22
CA SER A 199 28.55 5.79 -30.69
C SER A 199 27.35 5.03 -31.28
N VAL A 200 26.76 4.06 -30.57
CA VAL A 200 25.59 3.27 -31.00
C VAL A 200 24.24 3.98 -30.69
N ALA A 201 24.22 4.91 -29.74
CA ALA A 201 22.98 5.49 -29.21
C ALA A 201 22.36 6.61 -30.09
N LYS A 202 23.07 7.12 -31.10
CA LYS A 202 22.63 8.31 -31.86
C LYS A 202 21.78 8.04 -33.09
N GLU A 203 21.71 6.80 -33.60
CA GLU A 203 20.86 6.48 -34.76
C GLU A 203 19.46 5.97 -34.37
N GLY A 204 19.28 5.42 -33.15
CA GLY A 204 17.99 4.94 -32.65
C GLY A 204 17.05 6.03 -32.09
N ALA A 205 17.59 7.21 -31.78
CA ALA A 205 16.82 8.33 -31.23
C ALA A 205 15.90 9.02 -32.26
N GLN A 206 16.03 8.68 -33.55
CA GLN A 206 15.29 9.33 -34.62
C GLN A 206 13.99 8.56 -34.95
N LYS A 207 12.86 9.17 -34.57
CA LYS A 207 11.45 8.75 -34.81
C LYS A 207 10.85 7.70 -33.85
N CYS A 208 10.78 8.00 -32.55
CA CYS A 208 9.51 7.77 -31.87
C CYS A 208 8.91 9.08 -31.38
N ILE A 209 8.52 9.92 -32.35
CA ILE A 209 7.68 11.08 -32.09
C ILE A 209 6.24 10.55 -32.04
N CYS A 210 5.78 10.17 -30.85
CA CYS A 210 4.35 10.03 -30.58
C CYS A 210 3.75 11.44 -30.46
N ASN A 211 3.70 12.19 -31.57
CA ASN A 211 2.94 13.44 -31.63
C ASN A 211 1.46 13.09 -31.62
N ARG A 212 0.80 13.24 -30.46
CA ARG A 212 -0.62 13.61 -30.45
C ARG A 212 -0.68 15.06 -30.00
N THR A 213 -1.09 15.94 -30.91
CA THR A 213 -1.61 17.26 -30.56
C THR A 213 -2.91 17.07 -29.77
N ASP A 214 -3.15 17.92 -28.78
CA ASP A 214 -4.26 17.88 -27.80
C ASP A 214 -5.70 17.88 -28.39
N ALA A 215 -5.86 17.76 -29.71
CA ALA A 215 -7.12 17.90 -30.44
C ALA A 215 -7.73 16.58 -30.99
N GLU A 216 -7.08 15.42 -30.84
CA GLU A 216 -7.61 14.10 -31.30
C GLU A 216 -8.14 13.20 -30.16
N VAL A 217 -8.51 13.80 -29.03
CA VAL A 217 -8.95 13.12 -27.79
C VAL A 217 -10.32 12.39 -27.90
N ASP A 218 -11.00 12.42 -29.05
CA ASP A 218 -12.43 12.07 -29.10
C ASP A 218 -12.82 10.96 -30.11
N ARG A 219 -12.06 9.84 -30.17
CA ARG A 219 -12.56 8.59 -30.79
C ARG A 219 -12.29 7.34 -29.94
N PRO A 220 -13.31 6.54 -29.58
CA PRO A 220 -13.15 5.39 -28.70
C PRO A 220 -12.62 4.14 -29.40
N VAL A 221 -11.60 3.51 -28.81
CA VAL A 221 -11.20 2.12 -29.09
C VAL A 221 -12.05 1.21 -28.21
N SER A 222 -13.24 0.83 -28.67
CA SER A 222 -14.09 -0.13 -27.98
C SER A 222 -14.74 -1.13 -28.94
N ALA A 223 -13.96 -2.05 -29.51
CA ALA A 223 -14.50 -3.19 -30.25
C ALA A 223 -13.40 -4.25 -30.47
N LYS A 224 -13.29 -5.35 -29.73
CA LYS A 224 -14.14 -6.55 -29.90
C LYS A 224 -13.73 -7.63 -28.86
N ILE A 225 -14.51 -7.87 -27.81
CA ILE A 225 -14.51 -9.19 -27.15
C ILE A 225 -15.41 -10.10 -27.99
N THR A 226 -14.81 -11.08 -28.65
CA THR A 226 -15.57 -12.08 -29.39
C THR A 226 -16.32 -13.00 -28.42
N ARG A 227 -17.45 -13.57 -28.86
CA ARG A 227 -18.17 -14.61 -28.09
C ARG A 227 -17.25 -15.79 -27.75
N CYS A 228 -16.28 -16.09 -28.62
CA CYS A 228 -15.27 -17.12 -28.41
C CYS A 228 -14.32 -16.76 -27.23
N SER A 229 -13.77 -15.55 -27.21
CA SER A 229 -12.91 -15.06 -26.12
C SER A 229 -13.64 -15.06 -24.77
N TYR A 230 -14.90 -14.60 -24.75
CA TYR A 230 -15.71 -14.64 -23.53
C TYR A 230 -15.91 -16.07 -23.00
N ASN A 231 -16.20 -17.03 -23.89
CA ASN A 231 -16.42 -18.42 -23.48
C ASN A 231 -15.14 -19.06 -22.91
N GLN A 232 -13.97 -18.70 -23.45
CA GLN A 232 -12.66 -19.15 -22.94
C GLN A 232 -12.38 -18.55 -21.56
N ASP A 233 -12.60 -17.25 -21.40
CA ASP A 233 -12.43 -16.53 -20.14
C ASP A 233 -13.40 -17.03 -19.04
N ARG A 234 -14.64 -17.34 -19.41
CA ARG A 234 -15.63 -18.01 -18.55
C ARG A 234 -15.19 -19.41 -18.11
N ALA A 235 -14.61 -20.19 -19.03
CA ALA A 235 -14.05 -21.49 -18.70
C ALA A 235 -12.82 -21.34 -17.76
N ALA A 236 -12.02 -20.30 -17.94
CA ALA A 236 -10.91 -19.98 -17.04
C ALA A 236 -11.42 -19.64 -15.63
N LEU A 237 -12.44 -18.77 -15.50
CA LEU A 237 -13.08 -18.49 -14.20
C LEU A 237 -13.59 -19.76 -13.53
N THR A 238 -14.29 -20.63 -14.28
CA THR A 238 -14.77 -21.93 -13.77
C THR A 238 -13.65 -22.76 -13.15
N ARG A 239 -12.53 -22.89 -13.87
CA ARG A 239 -11.36 -23.67 -13.43
C ARG A 239 -10.69 -23.05 -12.20
N LEU A 240 -10.38 -21.75 -12.28
CA LEU A 240 -9.71 -21.01 -11.20
C LEU A 240 -10.55 -21.00 -9.91
N ARG A 241 -11.86 -20.79 -10.05
CA ARG A 241 -12.82 -20.92 -8.95
C ARG A 241 -12.77 -22.32 -8.34
N GLY A 242 -12.86 -23.36 -9.15
CA GLY A 242 -12.79 -24.75 -8.69
C GLY A 242 -11.53 -25.04 -7.88
N ASN A 243 -10.36 -24.59 -8.37
CA ASN A 243 -9.09 -24.71 -7.68
C ASN A 243 -9.09 -24.02 -6.31
N LEU A 244 -9.60 -22.78 -6.23
CA LEU A 244 -9.65 -22.03 -4.97
C LEU A 244 -10.56 -22.70 -3.93
N PHE A 245 -11.71 -23.23 -4.34
CA PHE A 245 -12.58 -23.97 -3.42
C PHE A 245 -11.95 -25.28 -2.96
N HIS A 246 -11.20 -25.96 -3.82
CA HIS A 246 -10.45 -27.16 -3.46
C HIS A 246 -9.38 -26.82 -2.40
N LEU A 247 -8.55 -25.81 -2.65
CA LEU A 247 -7.52 -25.35 -1.73
C LEU A 247 -8.10 -24.89 -0.39
N ALA A 248 -9.20 -24.11 -0.40
CA ALA A 248 -9.88 -23.70 0.82
C ALA A 248 -10.42 -24.89 1.63
N LYS A 249 -10.89 -25.94 0.95
CA LYS A 249 -11.29 -27.20 1.60
C LYS A 249 -10.09 -27.92 2.20
N GLU A 250 -8.97 -28.00 1.49
CA GLU A 250 -7.74 -28.62 1.99
C GLU A 250 -7.21 -27.90 3.23
N ILE A 251 -7.12 -26.56 3.20
CA ILE A 251 -6.72 -25.75 4.36
C ILE A 251 -7.60 -26.08 5.58
N ARG A 252 -8.92 -26.15 5.39
CA ARG A 252 -9.86 -26.50 6.46
C ARG A 252 -9.68 -27.93 6.99
N CYS A 253 -9.33 -28.89 6.13
CA CYS A 253 -9.13 -30.28 6.53
C CYS A 253 -7.76 -30.52 7.19
N ARG A 254 -6.80 -29.60 7.04
CA ARG A 254 -5.46 -29.67 7.63
C ARG A 254 -5.40 -29.04 9.02
N SER A 255 -6.26 -29.50 9.92
CA SER A 255 -6.29 -29.03 11.32
C SER A 255 -4.95 -29.26 12.03
N ASP A 256 -4.14 -30.22 11.59
CA ASP A 256 -2.77 -30.47 12.05
C ASP A 256 -1.81 -29.29 11.79
N LEU A 257 -2.07 -28.50 10.74
CA LEU A 257 -1.30 -27.32 10.36
C LEU A 257 -1.88 -26.02 10.94
N PHE A 258 -3.20 -25.88 10.93
CA PHE A 258 -3.87 -24.59 11.13
C PHE A 258 -4.63 -24.44 12.47
N SER A 259 -4.74 -25.49 13.30
CA SER A 259 -5.41 -25.37 14.61
C SER A 259 -4.57 -24.63 15.66
N PRO A 260 -5.20 -24.06 16.71
CA PRO A 260 -4.49 -23.39 17.80
C PRO A 260 -3.49 -24.31 18.49
N ARG A 261 -2.26 -23.83 18.71
CA ARG A 261 -1.25 -24.51 19.55
C ARG A 261 -0.96 -23.70 20.81
N PRO A 262 -0.71 -24.33 21.97
CA PRO A 262 -0.29 -23.63 23.19
C PRO A 262 1.02 -22.86 22.94
N GLU A 263 1.13 -21.63 23.44
CA GLU A 263 2.32 -20.76 23.28
C GLU A 263 3.63 -21.43 23.72
N THR A 264 3.57 -22.37 24.66
CA THR A 264 4.71 -23.13 25.19
C THR A 264 5.33 -24.13 24.21
N ASP A 265 4.63 -24.49 23.12
CA ASP A 265 5.05 -25.47 22.11
C ASP A 265 5.58 -24.82 20.81
N ALA A 266 5.74 -23.49 20.79
CA ALA A 266 6.17 -22.72 19.63
C ALA A 266 7.67 -22.91 19.26
N THR A 267 8.42 -23.73 20.00
CA THR A 267 9.88 -23.79 19.95
C THR A 267 10.48 -24.81 18.98
N LEU A 268 9.70 -25.52 18.15
CA LEU A 268 10.26 -26.29 17.03
C LEU A 268 9.33 -26.32 15.81
N LEU A 269 9.55 -25.36 14.90
CA LEU A 269 9.10 -25.44 13.52
C LEU A 269 9.85 -26.57 12.82
N LYS A 270 9.18 -27.72 12.62
CA LYS A 270 9.70 -28.79 11.77
C LYS A 270 9.76 -28.28 10.31
N PRO A 271 10.89 -28.35 9.60
CA PRO A 271 11.03 -27.91 8.20
C PRO A 271 9.94 -28.48 7.27
N GLU A 272 9.46 -29.70 7.55
CA GLU A 272 8.40 -30.36 6.80
C GLU A 272 7.05 -29.63 6.90
N MET A 273 6.75 -29.00 8.05
CA MET A 273 5.50 -28.26 8.27
C MET A 273 5.47 -26.96 7.46
N ARG A 274 6.61 -26.25 7.38
CA ARG A 274 6.78 -25.05 6.56
C ARG A 274 6.47 -25.34 5.09
N GLY A 275 7.09 -26.39 4.53
CA GLY A 275 6.88 -26.79 3.14
C GLY A 275 5.42 -27.10 2.83
N GLN A 276 4.70 -27.73 3.77
CA GLN A 276 3.29 -28.09 3.58
C GLN A 276 2.34 -26.88 3.64
N ILE A 277 2.64 -25.89 4.49
CA ILE A 277 1.89 -24.62 4.54
C ILE A 277 2.11 -23.84 3.24
N LEU A 278 3.36 -23.71 2.80
CA LEU A 278 3.70 -23.00 1.56
C LEU A 278 3.13 -23.71 0.32
N SER A 279 3.07 -25.05 0.31
CA SER A 279 2.47 -25.81 -0.81
C SER A 279 0.97 -25.58 -0.99
N LEU A 280 0.27 -25.10 0.05
CA LEU A 280 -1.14 -24.72 -0.03
C LEU A 280 -1.29 -23.23 -0.33
N TRP A 281 -0.41 -22.40 0.21
CA TRP A 281 -0.43 -20.94 0.06
C TRP A 281 -0.06 -20.49 -1.36
N TYR A 282 0.97 -21.08 -1.96
CA TYR A 282 1.45 -20.66 -3.27
C TYR A 282 0.42 -20.86 -4.40
N PRO A 283 -0.18 -22.05 -4.57
CA PRO A 283 -1.24 -22.24 -5.57
C PRO A 283 -2.46 -21.35 -5.29
N LEU A 284 -2.75 -21.05 -4.02
CA LEU A 284 -3.82 -20.11 -3.69
C LEU A 284 -3.52 -18.73 -4.30
N LEU A 285 -2.35 -18.16 -4.02
CA LEU A 285 -1.95 -16.86 -4.57
C LEU A 285 -1.91 -16.84 -6.11
N GLU A 286 -1.40 -17.89 -6.75
CA GLU A 286 -1.41 -17.99 -8.22
C GLU A 286 -2.82 -17.91 -8.81
N ASN A 287 -3.79 -18.60 -8.19
CA ASN A 287 -5.17 -18.56 -8.66
C ASN A 287 -5.81 -17.18 -8.42
N TYR A 288 -5.46 -16.48 -7.34
CA TYR A 288 -5.88 -15.09 -7.13
C TYR A 288 -5.34 -14.15 -8.20
N LEU A 289 -4.04 -14.24 -8.51
CA LEU A 289 -3.39 -13.42 -9.54
C LEU A 289 -3.97 -13.70 -10.94
N ALA A 290 -4.22 -14.98 -11.26
CA ALA A 290 -4.85 -15.36 -12.52
C ALA A 290 -6.28 -14.82 -12.64
N LEU A 291 -7.00 -14.74 -11.52
CA LEU A 291 -8.32 -14.10 -11.46
C LEU A 291 -8.22 -12.57 -11.62
N ASP A 292 -7.24 -11.90 -11.02
CA ASP A 292 -7.02 -10.46 -11.21
C ASP A 292 -6.72 -10.13 -12.68
N ALA A 293 -5.82 -10.90 -13.32
CA ALA A 293 -5.54 -10.76 -14.75
C ALA A 293 -6.77 -11.01 -15.63
N LEU A 294 -7.69 -11.88 -15.19
CA LEU A 294 -8.95 -12.09 -15.86
C LEU A 294 -9.90 -10.90 -15.70
N ALA A 295 -10.01 -10.34 -14.48
CA ALA A 295 -10.86 -9.19 -14.18
C ALA A 295 -10.44 -7.95 -14.99
N GLU A 296 -9.14 -7.71 -15.15
CA GLU A 296 -8.60 -6.54 -15.84
C GLU A 296 -9.11 -6.40 -17.28
N LYS A 297 -9.28 -7.51 -17.99
CA LYS A 297 -9.84 -7.53 -19.36
C LYS A 297 -11.26 -6.96 -19.45
N TYR A 298 -11.99 -6.91 -18.34
CA TYR A 298 -13.41 -6.58 -18.27
C TYR A 298 -13.69 -5.35 -17.39
N VAL A 299 -12.66 -4.67 -16.86
CA VAL A 299 -12.82 -3.49 -16.00
C VAL A 299 -13.56 -2.35 -16.71
N ASP A 300 -13.34 -2.21 -18.01
CA ASP A 300 -13.99 -1.23 -18.90
C ASP A 300 -15.32 -1.73 -19.51
N PHE A 301 -16.05 -2.63 -18.83
CA PHE A 301 -17.29 -3.23 -19.36
C PHE A 301 -18.34 -2.18 -19.82
N HIS A 302 -18.34 -0.98 -19.25
CA HIS A 302 -19.26 0.09 -19.58
C HIS A 302 -19.07 0.63 -21.01
N ARG A 303 -17.85 0.52 -21.57
CA ARG A 303 -17.48 0.98 -22.91
C ARG A 303 -17.99 0.08 -24.04
N PHE A 304 -18.55 -1.09 -23.74
CA PHE A 304 -19.10 -1.97 -24.76
C PHE A 304 -20.43 -1.42 -25.30
N GLU A 305 -20.45 -1.10 -26.60
CA GLU A 305 -21.64 -0.60 -27.31
C GLU A 305 -22.77 -1.64 -27.33
N ASN A 306 -22.42 -2.92 -27.48
CA ASN A 306 -23.38 -4.01 -27.51
C ASN A 306 -23.85 -4.36 -26.09
N LYS A 307 -25.17 -4.20 -25.83
CA LYS A 307 -25.80 -4.51 -24.54
C LYS A 307 -25.46 -5.91 -24.01
N ASN A 308 -25.49 -6.94 -24.85
CA ASN A 308 -25.22 -8.32 -24.44
C ASN A 308 -23.73 -8.54 -24.13
N ALA A 309 -22.82 -7.90 -24.87
CA ALA A 309 -21.39 -7.95 -24.58
C ALA A 309 -21.06 -7.23 -23.26
N ARG A 310 -21.64 -6.06 -23.04
CA ARG A 310 -21.56 -5.30 -21.78
C ARG A 310 -22.09 -6.11 -20.60
N ASN A 311 -23.23 -6.78 -20.76
CA ASN A 311 -23.83 -7.60 -19.72
C ASN A 311 -22.94 -8.80 -19.35
N ARG A 312 -22.42 -9.50 -20.37
CA ARG A 312 -21.48 -10.61 -20.18
C ARG A 312 -20.19 -10.19 -19.48
N ALA A 313 -19.61 -9.07 -19.91
CA ALA A 313 -18.40 -8.51 -19.33
C ALA A 313 -18.58 -8.16 -17.84
N PHE A 314 -19.66 -7.45 -17.51
CA PHE A 314 -20.00 -7.11 -16.14
C PHE A 314 -20.15 -8.34 -15.24
N HIS A 315 -20.92 -9.34 -15.66
CA HIS A 315 -21.16 -10.53 -14.84
C HIS A 315 -19.92 -11.42 -14.67
N LEU A 316 -19.01 -11.44 -15.65
CA LEU A 316 -17.74 -12.12 -15.49
C LEU A 316 -16.84 -11.41 -14.46
N LEU A 317 -16.69 -10.08 -14.58
CA LEU A 317 -15.95 -9.26 -13.62
C LEU A 317 -16.50 -9.42 -12.20
N ARG A 318 -17.83 -9.33 -12.05
CA ARG A 318 -18.50 -9.55 -10.77
C ARG A 318 -18.27 -10.96 -10.24
N GLY A 319 -18.35 -11.99 -11.10
CA GLY A 319 -18.09 -13.38 -10.72
C GLY A 319 -16.67 -13.61 -10.20
N VAL A 320 -15.67 -12.98 -10.82
CA VAL A 320 -14.28 -12.99 -10.35
C VAL A 320 -14.19 -12.37 -8.95
N PHE A 321 -14.69 -11.13 -8.79
CA PHE A 321 -14.62 -10.39 -7.53
C PHE A 321 -15.27 -11.16 -6.37
N LEU A 322 -16.49 -11.68 -6.59
CA LEU A 322 -17.23 -12.43 -5.58
C LEU A 322 -16.52 -13.73 -5.19
N THR A 323 -15.91 -14.42 -6.17
CA THR A 323 -15.11 -15.63 -5.91
C THR A 323 -13.94 -15.33 -4.98
N GLN A 324 -13.13 -14.33 -5.33
CA GLN A 324 -11.97 -13.93 -4.54
C GLN A 324 -12.38 -13.51 -3.13
N TYR A 325 -13.40 -12.64 -3.01
CA TYR A 325 -13.80 -12.13 -1.71
C TYR A 325 -14.37 -13.23 -0.80
N ARG A 326 -15.21 -14.12 -1.34
CA ARG A 326 -15.74 -15.26 -0.58
C ARG A 326 -14.61 -16.16 -0.08
N ILE A 327 -13.66 -16.53 -0.94
CA ILE A 327 -12.59 -17.46 -0.57
C ILE A 327 -11.72 -16.84 0.53
N ALA A 328 -11.39 -15.54 0.42
CA ALA A 328 -10.61 -14.84 1.44
C ALA A 328 -11.31 -14.90 2.80
N LEU A 329 -12.62 -14.59 2.85
CA LEU A 329 -13.40 -14.65 4.09
C LEU A 329 -13.53 -16.07 4.68
N GLN A 330 -13.36 -17.11 3.86
CA GLN A 330 -13.38 -18.50 4.33
C GLN A 330 -12.04 -18.97 4.90
N ILE A 331 -10.92 -18.56 4.29
CA ILE A 331 -9.59 -19.05 4.67
C ILE A 331 -8.95 -18.23 5.77
N LEU A 332 -9.14 -16.90 5.80
CA LEU A 332 -8.44 -16.01 6.74
C LEU A 332 -8.71 -16.38 8.21
N PRO A 333 -9.96 -16.66 8.64
CA PRO A 333 -10.22 -17.09 10.02
C PRO A 333 -9.59 -18.45 10.39
N LEU A 334 -9.26 -19.29 9.39
CA LEU A 334 -8.57 -20.56 9.61
C LEU A 334 -7.06 -20.36 9.77
N LEU A 335 -6.48 -19.50 8.94
CA LEU A 335 -5.05 -19.18 8.96
C LEU A 335 -4.65 -18.39 10.21
N GLU A 336 -5.55 -17.57 10.76
CA GLU A 336 -5.32 -16.74 11.95
C GLU A 336 -5.33 -17.51 13.28
N GLN A 337 -5.79 -18.76 13.30
CA GLN A 337 -5.86 -19.56 14.53
C GLN A 337 -4.48 -20.01 15.04
N ASN A 338 -3.48 -20.02 14.17
CA ASN A 338 -2.12 -20.45 14.51
C ASN A 338 -1.12 -19.31 14.22
N PRO A 339 -0.58 -18.64 15.25
CA PRO A 339 0.38 -17.53 15.09
C PRO A 339 1.61 -17.88 14.25
N VAL A 340 2.02 -19.15 14.26
CA VAL A 340 3.18 -19.64 13.48
C VAL A 340 2.92 -19.56 11.97
N VAL A 341 1.67 -19.72 11.53
CA VAL A 341 1.29 -19.59 10.11
C VAL A 341 1.47 -18.16 9.65
N ASP A 342 1.09 -17.19 10.49
CA ASP A 342 1.28 -15.77 10.17
C ASP A 342 2.76 -15.45 9.94
N THR A 343 3.64 -15.97 10.81
CA THR A 343 5.09 -15.83 10.66
C THR A 343 5.59 -16.48 9.35
N ILE A 344 5.28 -17.76 9.09
CA ILE A 344 5.75 -18.46 7.87
C ILE A 344 5.30 -17.71 6.59
N LEU A 345 4.05 -17.28 6.54
CA LEU A 345 3.50 -16.65 5.34
C LEU A 345 3.96 -15.19 5.15
N ASN A 346 4.46 -14.54 6.21
CA ASN A 346 5.00 -13.17 6.18
C ASN A 346 6.53 -13.10 6.11
N GLU A 347 7.26 -14.17 6.43
CA GLU A 347 8.71 -14.25 6.24
C GLU A 347 9.14 -14.07 4.77
N GLY A 348 8.18 -14.20 3.84
CA GLY A 348 8.47 -14.23 2.42
C GLY A 348 9.27 -15.48 2.06
N ASP A 349 9.46 -15.66 0.77
CA ASP A 349 10.34 -16.71 0.28
C ASP A 349 10.99 -16.19 -1.00
N GLU A 350 12.25 -15.76 -0.87
CA GLU A 350 13.04 -15.30 -2.00
C GLU A 350 13.10 -16.39 -3.08
N GLY A 351 13.12 -17.66 -2.64
CA GLY A 351 12.95 -18.96 -3.32
C GLY A 351 11.69 -19.18 -4.14
N MET A 352 10.60 -18.49 -3.81
CA MET A 352 9.29 -18.72 -4.45
C MET A 352 8.67 -17.44 -4.99
N GLY A 353 9.37 -16.30 -4.88
CA GLY A 353 8.87 -15.02 -5.34
C GLY A 353 7.80 -14.42 -4.43
N LEU A 354 7.76 -14.82 -3.16
CA LEU A 354 6.81 -14.29 -2.18
C LEU A 354 7.43 -13.08 -1.47
N PRO A 355 6.80 -11.89 -1.53
CA PRO A 355 7.31 -10.71 -0.84
C PRO A 355 7.23 -10.92 0.68
N LEU A 356 8.20 -10.37 1.40
CA LEU A 356 8.10 -10.19 2.84
C LEU A 356 6.79 -9.46 3.16
N GLY A 357 6.03 -9.95 4.14
CA GLY A 357 4.72 -9.39 4.50
C GLY A 357 3.59 -9.68 3.51
N GLY A 358 3.78 -10.57 2.53
CA GLY A 358 2.77 -10.88 1.50
C GLY A 358 1.43 -11.37 2.06
N TYR A 359 1.43 -12.08 3.19
CA TYR A 359 0.21 -12.51 3.85
C TYR A 359 -0.50 -11.38 4.61
N ALA A 360 0.24 -10.49 5.27
CA ALA A 360 -0.29 -9.26 5.84
C ALA A 360 -0.94 -8.39 4.76
N GLN A 361 -0.31 -8.30 3.59
CA GLN A 361 -0.85 -7.61 2.43
C GLN A 361 -2.15 -8.23 1.91
N PHE A 362 -2.18 -9.56 1.80
CA PHE A 362 -3.37 -10.30 1.42
C PHE A 362 -4.52 -10.07 2.41
N LYS A 363 -4.25 -10.12 3.73
CA LYS A 363 -5.23 -9.76 4.77
C LYS A 363 -5.77 -8.35 4.57
N TYR A 364 -4.87 -7.37 4.42
CA TYR A 364 -5.24 -5.98 4.21
C TYR A 364 -6.14 -5.82 2.99
N GLN A 365 -5.83 -6.45 1.86
CA GLN A 365 -6.60 -6.34 0.61
C GLN A 365 -8.06 -6.81 0.75
N TYR A 366 -8.33 -7.82 1.60
CA TYR A 366 -9.65 -8.45 1.70
C TYR A 366 -10.42 -8.14 2.99
N LEU A 367 -9.75 -7.69 4.06
CA LEU A 367 -10.37 -7.34 5.34
C LEU A 367 -10.48 -5.82 5.56
N ASN A 368 -10.66 -5.04 4.49
CA ASN A 368 -10.82 -3.59 4.57
C ASN A 368 -12.20 -3.11 4.12
N MET A 369 -12.58 -1.92 4.58
CA MET A 369 -13.87 -1.28 4.26
C MET A 369 -14.01 -0.90 2.78
N VAL A 370 -12.90 -0.63 2.07
CA VAL A 370 -12.92 -0.33 0.63
C VAL A 370 -13.41 -1.54 -0.16
N LYS A 371 -12.95 -2.75 0.17
CA LYS A 371 -13.39 -4.02 -0.44
C LYS A 371 -14.88 -4.26 -0.19
N ALA A 372 -15.36 -4.00 1.03
CA ALA A 372 -16.78 -4.06 1.37
C ALA A 372 -17.62 -3.01 0.59
N GLY A 373 -17.10 -1.79 0.41
CA GLY A 373 -17.71 -0.76 -0.43
C GLY A 373 -17.77 -1.15 -1.90
N ARG A 374 -16.69 -1.73 -2.45
CA ARG A 374 -16.66 -2.29 -3.82
C ARG A 374 -17.74 -3.35 -4.00
N TYR A 375 -17.88 -4.24 -3.03
CA TYR A 375 -18.93 -5.27 -3.03
C TYR A 375 -20.33 -4.63 -3.07
N ALA A 376 -20.63 -3.69 -2.18
CA ALA A 376 -21.93 -3.01 -2.15
C ALA A 376 -22.25 -2.27 -3.47
N ALA A 377 -21.24 -1.60 -4.06
CA ALA A 377 -21.38 -0.93 -5.35
C ALA A 377 -21.66 -1.93 -6.49
N LEU A 378 -20.90 -3.03 -6.57
CA LEU A 378 -21.10 -4.08 -7.58
C LEU A 378 -22.48 -4.72 -7.46
N GLU A 379 -22.94 -5.02 -6.25
CA GLU A 379 -24.28 -5.56 -6.01
C GLU A 379 -25.40 -4.56 -6.37
N THR A 380 -25.15 -3.27 -6.19
CA THR A 380 -26.09 -2.21 -6.59
C THR A 380 -26.17 -2.10 -8.11
N VAL A 381 -25.02 -2.06 -8.79
CA VAL A 381 -24.94 -2.02 -10.27
C VAL A 381 -25.57 -3.28 -10.87
N ALA A 382 -25.38 -4.45 -10.24
CA ALA A 382 -25.95 -5.71 -10.73
C ALA A 382 -27.48 -5.67 -10.88
N ARG A 383 -28.19 -4.84 -10.10
CA ARG A 383 -29.65 -4.67 -10.21
C ARG A 383 -30.09 -3.96 -11.49
N ALA A 384 -29.20 -3.19 -12.11
CA ALA A 384 -29.45 -2.47 -13.36
C ALA A 384 -29.08 -3.30 -14.61
N PHE A 385 -28.49 -4.48 -14.43
CA PHE A 385 -28.05 -5.38 -15.49
C PHE A 385 -29.02 -6.55 -15.65
N ASP A 386 -29.19 -7.03 -16.88
CA ASP A 386 -30.00 -8.25 -17.12
C ASP A 386 -29.31 -9.44 -16.43
N ALA A 387 -30.07 -10.42 -15.93
CA ALA A 387 -29.47 -11.62 -15.36
C ALA A 387 -28.47 -12.28 -16.35
N PRO A 388 -27.37 -12.87 -15.87
CA PRO A 388 -26.42 -13.52 -16.77
C PRO A 388 -27.10 -14.69 -17.49
N GLU A 389 -26.87 -14.82 -18.79
CA GLU A 389 -27.36 -15.95 -19.61
C GLU A 389 -26.82 -17.29 -19.10
N ASP A 390 -25.67 -17.27 -18.42
CA ASP A 390 -25.05 -18.42 -17.80
C ASP A 390 -25.64 -18.69 -16.41
N THR A 391 -26.39 -19.77 -16.30
CA THR A 391 -27.03 -20.24 -15.07
C THR A 391 -26.01 -20.54 -13.96
N CYS A 392 -24.80 -21.00 -14.28
CA CYS A 392 -23.76 -21.27 -13.30
C CYS A 392 -23.22 -19.96 -12.70
N LEU A 393 -22.92 -18.96 -13.53
CA LEU A 393 -22.49 -17.63 -13.06
C LEU A 393 -23.58 -16.98 -12.19
N GLN A 394 -24.85 -17.14 -12.59
CA GLN A 394 -25.98 -16.66 -11.79
C GLN A 394 -26.02 -17.31 -10.40
N GLN A 395 -25.93 -18.63 -10.34
CA GLN A 395 -25.97 -19.39 -9.10
C GLN A 395 -24.76 -19.07 -8.20
N TRP A 396 -23.56 -19.00 -8.77
CA TRP A 396 -22.34 -18.67 -8.02
C TRP A 396 -22.43 -17.28 -7.43
N ALA A 397 -22.83 -16.28 -8.22
CA ALA A 397 -22.93 -14.91 -7.72
C ALA A 397 -23.96 -14.79 -6.59
N ALA A 398 -25.11 -15.46 -6.72
CA ALA A 398 -26.13 -15.48 -5.67
C ALA A 398 -25.63 -16.17 -4.39
N GLN A 399 -24.94 -17.31 -4.53
CA GLN A 399 -24.40 -18.04 -3.38
C GLN A 399 -23.27 -17.26 -2.70
N ASP A 400 -22.35 -16.68 -3.47
CA ASP A 400 -21.20 -15.95 -2.95
C ASP A 400 -21.62 -14.67 -2.25
N SER A 401 -22.51 -13.90 -2.86
CA SER A 401 -23.06 -12.69 -2.26
C SER A 401 -23.75 -13.00 -0.93
N ARG A 402 -24.50 -14.11 -0.84
CA ARG A 402 -25.10 -14.53 0.44
C ARG A 402 -24.06 -14.82 1.51
N VAL A 403 -23.01 -15.57 1.17
CA VAL A 403 -21.94 -15.91 2.13
C VAL A 403 -21.17 -14.67 2.57
N ILE A 404 -20.85 -13.75 1.65
CA ILE A 404 -20.17 -12.49 1.95
C ILE A 404 -21.05 -11.61 2.86
N LEU A 405 -22.35 -11.52 2.55
CA LEU A 405 -23.32 -10.79 3.36
C LEU A 405 -23.44 -11.37 4.77
N ASP A 406 -23.51 -12.70 4.90
CA ASP A 406 -23.64 -13.37 6.19
C ASP A 406 -22.35 -13.26 7.02
N ALA A 407 -21.18 -13.32 6.39
CA ALA A 407 -19.90 -13.05 7.04
C ALA A 407 -19.83 -11.62 7.61
N GLY A 408 -20.49 -10.65 6.97
CA GLY A 408 -20.61 -9.27 7.44
C GLY A 408 -21.62 -9.05 8.58
N LYS A 409 -22.39 -10.07 9.00
CA LYS A 409 -23.37 -10.00 10.11
C LYS A 409 -22.84 -10.58 11.44
N GLY A 410 -21.65 -11.18 11.46
CA GLY A 410 -21.07 -11.83 12.63
C GLY A 410 -20.41 -10.87 13.63
N PRO A 411 -20.11 -11.30 14.88
CA PRO A 411 -19.60 -10.46 15.97
C PRO A 411 -18.12 -10.04 15.84
N GLY A 412 -17.53 -10.12 14.64
CA GLY A 412 -16.10 -9.88 14.39
C GLY A 412 -15.78 -8.50 13.79
N PRO A 413 -14.49 -8.19 13.56
CA PRO A 413 -14.00 -6.88 13.08
C PRO A 413 -14.49 -6.45 11.67
N LEU A 414 -15.30 -7.28 11.01
CA LEU A 414 -15.78 -7.14 9.62
C LEU A 414 -17.05 -6.28 9.46
N MET A 415 -17.55 -5.68 10.54
CA MET A 415 -18.83 -4.95 10.60
C MET A 415 -18.72 -3.57 9.91
N THR A 416 -19.54 -3.14 8.94
CA THR A 416 -21.00 -3.28 8.74
C THR A 416 -21.36 -2.94 7.28
N LEU A 417 -22.06 -3.83 6.58
CA LEU A 417 -22.62 -3.56 5.25
C LEU A 417 -23.70 -2.46 5.26
N GLU A 418 -24.31 -2.20 6.42
CA GLU A 418 -25.29 -1.12 6.62
C GLU A 418 -24.68 0.28 6.40
N ASN A 419 -23.39 0.47 6.67
CA ASN A 419 -22.67 1.70 6.31
C ASN A 419 -22.39 1.80 4.79
N GLY A 420 -22.19 0.68 4.11
CA GLY A 420 -21.97 0.63 2.66
C GLY A 420 -23.18 1.09 1.83
N LEU A 421 -24.40 0.91 2.35
CA LEU A 421 -25.64 1.38 1.71
C LEU A 421 -25.90 2.88 1.94
N ALA A 422 -25.46 3.45 3.06
CA ALA A 422 -25.52 4.90 3.30
C ALA A 422 -24.60 5.68 2.35
N ILE A 423 -23.47 5.09 1.97
CA ILE A 423 -22.45 5.62 1.06
C ILE A 423 -22.96 5.75 -0.40
N VAL A 424 -23.99 5.00 -0.80
CA VAL A 424 -24.56 5.05 -2.16
C VAL A 424 -25.17 6.43 -2.50
N LYS A 425 -25.49 7.25 -1.48
CA LYS A 425 -26.01 8.61 -1.71
C LYS A 425 -24.93 9.66 -1.98
N ASP A 426 -23.70 9.48 -1.49
CA ASP A 426 -22.63 10.49 -1.58
C ASP A 426 -21.46 10.09 -2.48
N PHE A 427 -21.37 8.83 -2.92
CA PHE A 427 -20.31 8.35 -3.83
C PHE A 427 -20.53 8.64 -5.32
N GLY A 428 -21.50 9.49 -5.66
CA GLY A 428 -21.68 9.99 -7.03
C GLY A 428 -20.50 10.83 -7.54
N HIS A 429 -19.52 11.17 -6.68
CA HIS A 429 -18.46 12.14 -7.01
C HIS A 429 -17.03 11.78 -6.61
N ALA A 430 -16.74 10.58 -6.06
CA ALA A 430 -15.38 10.24 -5.61
C ALA A 430 -14.73 9.17 -6.51
N SER A 431 -13.97 9.63 -7.50
CA SER A 431 -13.13 8.83 -8.40
C SER A 431 -11.98 8.14 -7.63
N TRP A 432 -11.72 6.88 -7.98
CA TRP A 432 -11.00 5.85 -7.21
C TRP A 432 -9.46 5.99 -7.23
N LEU A 433 -8.79 5.89 -6.06
CA LEU A 433 -7.34 6.14 -5.87
C LEU A 433 -6.46 4.87 -5.75
N PRO A 434 -5.13 4.96 -6.03
CA PRO A 434 -4.13 3.87 -6.01
C PRO A 434 -3.56 3.62 -4.61
N VAL A 435 -3.22 2.38 -4.25
CA VAL A 435 -2.90 1.97 -2.87
C VAL A 435 -1.48 1.43 -2.71
N GLN A 436 -0.56 2.18 -2.08
CA GLN A 436 0.08 1.76 -0.81
C GLN A 436 1.03 2.75 -0.10
N LYS A 437 1.69 3.70 -0.78
CA LYS A 437 2.19 4.91 -0.09
C LYS A 437 1.13 6.01 -0.13
N GLU A 438 0.56 6.21 -1.31
CA GLU A 438 -0.57 7.10 -1.54
C GLU A 438 -1.80 6.72 -0.74
N VAL A 439 -1.97 5.47 -0.29
CA VAL A 439 -3.13 5.07 0.55
C VAL A 439 -2.86 5.11 2.03
N ALA A 440 -1.63 4.98 2.50
CA ALA A 440 -1.35 5.36 3.87
C ALA A 440 -1.36 6.90 4.03
N GLU A 441 -0.81 7.64 3.05
CA GLU A 441 -0.95 9.09 2.91
C GLU A 441 -2.42 9.50 2.74
N TRP A 442 -3.14 8.93 1.77
CA TRP A 442 -4.56 9.20 1.56
C TRP A 442 -5.37 8.79 2.78
N MET A 443 -5.19 7.62 3.40
CA MET A 443 -5.93 7.28 4.61
C MET A 443 -5.61 8.23 5.78
N GLY A 444 -4.37 8.71 5.87
CA GLY A 444 -3.92 9.68 6.86
C GLY A 444 -4.46 11.09 6.64
N HIS A 445 -4.82 11.43 5.40
CA HIS A 445 -5.42 12.71 5.02
C HIS A 445 -6.93 12.61 4.73
N THR A 446 -7.50 11.41 4.64
CA THR A 446 -8.89 11.17 4.22
C THR A 446 -9.78 11.01 5.43
N LYS A 447 -10.44 12.12 5.73
CA LYS A 447 -11.61 12.17 6.60
C LYS A 447 -12.85 11.76 5.77
N VAL A 448 -13.46 10.60 6.09
CA VAL A 448 -14.59 10.02 5.35
C VAL A 448 -15.94 10.67 5.65
N TRP A 449 -15.98 11.58 6.62
CA TRP A 449 -17.17 12.30 7.06
C TRP A 449 -16.75 13.67 7.65
N ARG A 450 -17.47 14.75 7.32
CA ARG A 450 -17.12 16.14 7.70
C ARG A 450 -15.71 16.60 7.25
N PRO A 451 -15.38 16.55 5.93
CA PRO A 451 -14.07 16.99 5.45
C PRO A 451 -13.81 18.46 5.81
N HIS A 452 -12.58 18.78 6.26
CA HIS A 452 -12.13 20.10 6.71
C HIS A 452 -12.85 20.69 7.94
N GLN A 453 -13.65 19.90 8.66
CA GLN A 453 -14.27 20.31 9.92
C GLN A 453 -13.71 19.46 11.06
N TYR A 454 -13.31 20.10 12.15
CA TYR A 454 -12.79 19.44 13.35
C TYR A 454 -13.53 19.98 14.57
N LEU A 455 -13.66 19.15 15.61
CA LEU A 455 -14.41 19.53 16.81
C LEU A 455 -13.68 20.57 17.66
N ILE A 456 -12.34 20.55 17.67
CA ILE A 456 -11.52 21.57 18.33
C ILE A 456 -11.47 22.82 17.45
N ARG A 457 -11.87 23.97 18.02
CA ARG A 457 -11.91 25.25 17.31
C ARG A 457 -10.57 26.00 17.40
N PRO A 458 -10.24 26.88 16.43
CA PRO A 458 -9.01 27.67 16.46
C PRO A 458 -8.81 28.46 17.76
N GLU A 459 -9.87 29.02 18.35
CA GLU A 459 -9.78 29.77 19.60
C GLU A 459 -9.37 28.88 20.79
N GLN A 460 -9.71 27.58 20.76
CA GLN A 460 -9.27 26.63 21.77
C GLN A 460 -7.78 26.30 21.61
N ILE A 461 -7.27 26.27 20.39
CA ILE A 461 -5.84 26.03 20.09
C ILE A 461 -5.00 27.25 20.50
N GLU A 462 -5.47 28.47 20.24
CA GLU A 462 -4.80 29.70 20.69
C GLU A 462 -4.65 29.72 22.22
N ASN A 463 -5.74 29.40 22.94
CA ASN A 463 -5.73 29.30 24.40
C ASN A 463 -4.87 28.13 24.92
N LEU A 464 -4.76 27.04 24.16
CA LEU A 464 -3.94 25.89 24.51
C LEU A 464 -2.47 26.30 24.66
N SER A 465 -1.95 27.09 23.71
CA SER A 465 -0.54 27.48 23.65
C SER A 465 0.00 28.15 24.94
N GLN A 466 -0.87 28.84 25.68
CA GLN A 466 -0.54 29.54 26.92
C GLN A 466 -0.17 28.60 28.07
N ASN A 467 -0.68 27.36 28.04
CA ASN A 467 -0.52 26.39 29.13
C ASN A 467 0.53 25.31 28.82
N LEU A 468 1.05 25.26 27.59
CA LEU A 468 2.03 24.27 27.16
C LEU A 468 3.45 24.65 27.57
N GLU A 469 4.27 23.64 27.85
CA GLU A 469 5.70 23.77 28.10
C GLU A 469 6.49 22.84 27.16
N PRO A 470 7.69 23.24 26.69
CA PRO A 470 8.53 22.35 25.90
C PRO A 470 8.78 21.02 26.62
N GLY A 471 8.49 19.91 25.93
CA GLY A 471 8.51 18.56 26.46
C GLY A 471 7.12 17.97 26.75
N ASP A 472 6.04 18.75 26.70
CA ASP A 472 4.70 18.19 26.81
C ASP A 472 4.40 17.21 25.65
N ILE A 473 3.67 16.15 25.96
CA ILE A 473 3.26 15.09 25.02
C ILE A 473 1.81 15.34 24.62
N LEU A 474 1.56 15.44 23.32
CA LEU A 474 0.22 15.59 22.75
C LEU A 474 -0.28 14.21 22.34
N LEU A 475 -1.48 13.85 22.79
CA LEU A 475 -2.22 12.69 22.29
C LEU A 475 -3.41 13.21 21.49
N GLU A 476 -3.50 12.75 20.24
CA GLU A 476 -4.46 13.27 19.28
C GLU A 476 -5.39 12.16 18.79
N ARG A 477 -6.64 12.55 18.57
CA ARG A 477 -7.68 11.75 17.94
C ARG A 477 -8.30 12.59 16.83
N ARG A 478 -8.22 12.11 15.59
CA ARG A 478 -8.99 12.64 14.47
C ARG A 478 -10.09 11.63 14.13
N GLU A 479 -11.34 12.04 14.26
CA GLU A 479 -12.51 11.23 13.94
C GLU A 479 -12.69 11.13 12.42
N TRP A 480 -13.28 10.02 11.99
CA TRP A 480 -13.57 9.75 10.58
C TRP A 480 -12.35 9.66 9.66
N TYR A 481 -11.13 9.63 10.19
CA TYR A 481 -9.96 9.33 9.37
C TYR A 481 -9.84 7.83 9.10
N LEU A 482 -9.52 7.47 7.86
CA LEU A 482 -9.32 6.08 7.49
C LEU A 482 -8.13 5.43 8.22
N THR A 483 -7.13 6.18 8.67
CA THR A 483 -6.04 5.67 9.53
C THR A 483 -6.51 5.07 10.84
N ASN A 484 -7.71 5.42 11.32
CA ASN A 484 -8.30 4.74 12.46
C ASN A 484 -8.55 3.26 12.15
N VAL A 485 -8.70 2.84 10.88
CA VAL A 485 -8.87 1.45 10.45
C VAL A 485 -7.53 0.68 10.48
N GLY A 486 -6.98 0.47 11.68
CA GLY A 486 -5.81 -0.40 11.88
C GLY A 486 -5.10 -0.22 13.21
N ILE A 487 -5.14 0.99 13.76
CA ILE A 487 -4.52 1.34 15.04
C ILE A 487 -5.43 0.88 16.20
N PRO A 488 -4.91 0.16 17.21
CA PRO A 488 -5.71 -0.28 18.35
C PRO A 488 -5.98 0.86 19.34
N GLY A 489 -7.23 0.99 19.79
CA GLY A 489 -7.59 1.91 20.88
C GLY A 489 -8.34 3.18 20.46
N PHE A 490 -8.58 4.06 21.43
CA PHE A 490 -9.23 5.35 21.23
C PHE A 490 -8.22 6.38 20.70
N TRP A 491 -7.11 6.57 21.38
CA TRP A 491 -6.03 7.47 20.94
C TRP A 491 -5.21 6.83 19.83
N THR A 492 -4.99 7.56 18.73
CA THR A 492 -4.36 7.02 17.52
C THR A 492 -3.05 7.70 17.14
N HIS A 493 -2.75 8.88 17.70
CA HIS A 493 -1.52 9.62 17.39
C HIS A 493 -0.89 10.23 18.65
N ALA A 494 0.43 10.41 18.60
CA ALA A 494 1.20 11.08 19.63
C ALA A 494 2.25 12.01 19.00
N ALA A 495 2.44 13.18 19.60
CA ALA A 495 3.39 14.19 19.16
C ALA A 495 4.12 14.80 20.37
N LEU A 496 5.26 15.47 20.12
CA LEU A 496 6.04 16.14 21.15
C LEU A 496 6.03 17.66 20.93
N TYR A 497 5.60 18.41 21.94
CA TYR A 497 5.67 19.86 21.94
C TYR A 497 7.11 20.33 22.18
N ILE A 498 7.66 21.06 21.22
CA ILE A 498 9.02 21.63 21.31
C ILE A 498 9.01 23.10 21.76
N GLY A 499 7.83 23.72 21.77
CA GLY A 499 7.61 25.10 22.22
C GLY A 499 7.96 26.17 21.21
N THR A 500 7.54 27.40 21.52
CA THR A 500 7.90 28.63 20.80
C THR A 500 9.36 29.02 21.04
N PRO A 501 9.96 29.87 20.17
CA PRO A 501 11.28 30.45 20.44
C PRO A 501 11.38 31.08 21.84
N GLU A 502 10.33 31.78 22.29
CA GLU A 502 10.27 32.44 23.59
C GLU A 502 10.24 31.43 24.74
N GLN A 503 9.44 30.35 24.62
CA GLN A 503 9.40 29.28 25.62
C GLN A 503 10.73 28.53 25.71
N ARG A 504 11.39 28.25 24.58
CA ARG A 504 12.71 27.58 24.58
C ARG A 504 13.80 28.49 25.16
N LEU A 505 13.72 29.80 24.90
CA LEU A 505 14.61 30.77 25.53
C LEU A 505 14.38 30.84 27.04
N ALA A 506 13.12 30.92 27.48
CA ALA A 506 12.76 30.93 28.90
C ALA A 506 13.21 29.65 29.61
N LEU A 507 12.99 28.48 28.99
CA LEU A 507 13.45 27.19 29.50
C LEU A 507 14.99 27.14 29.60
N SER A 508 15.70 27.78 28.67
CA SER A 508 17.17 27.87 28.72
C SER A 508 17.70 28.70 29.91
N GLN A 509 16.87 29.58 30.49
CA GLN A 509 17.24 30.37 31.66
C GLN A 509 16.95 29.66 32.99
N ASP A 510 16.23 28.54 32.98
CA ASP A 510 16.01 27.74 34.18
C ASP A 510 17.35 27.23 34.74
N PRO A 511 17.62 27.33 36.06
CA PRO A 511 18.92 26.99 36.63
C PRO A 511 19.41 25.59 36.25
N GLN A 512 18.52 24.58 36.30
CA GLN A 512 18.89 23.20 35.99
C GLN A 512 19.23 23.01 34.51
N VAL A 513 18.47 23.68 33.63
CA VAL A 513 18.71 23.64 32.18
C VAL A 513 19.98 24.40 31.83
N LYS A 514 20.22 25.56 32.47
CA LYS A 514 21.42 26.38 32.26
C LYS A 514 22.69 25.65 32.66
N ASP A 515 22.67 24.96 33.81
CA ASP A 515 23.80 24.13 34.25
C ASP A 515 24.07 22.97 33.27
N TRP A 516 23.00 22.28 32.83
CA TRP A 516 23.09 21.21 31.84
C TRP A 516 23.61 21.71 30.47
N LEU A 517 23.15 22.87 29.99
CA LEU A 517 23.65 23.50 28.76
C LEU A 517 25.12 23.93 28.91
N GLY A 518 25.50 24.43 30.08
CA GLY A 518 26.89 24.79 30.40
C GLY A 518 27.85 23.60 30.30
N GLN A 519 27.42 22.42 30.76
CA GLN A 519 28.18 21.16 30.58
C GLN A 519 28.39 20.79 29.10
N MET A 520 27.50 21.25 28.21
CA MET A 520 27.58 21.05 26.77
C MET A 520 28.29 22.20 26.03
N GLY A 521 28.75 23.24 26.76
CA GLY A 521 29.48 24.39 26.20
C GLY A 521 28.60 25.39 25.44
N VAL A 522 27.29 25.44 25.71
CA VAL A 522 26.33 26.31 25.02
C VAL A 522 25.45 27.09 26.01
N GLN A 523 24.83 28.18 25.54
CA GLN A 523 24.07 29.10 26.39
C GLN A 523 22.55 28.99 26.25
N SER A 524 22.06 28.27 25.23
CA SER A 524 20.62 28.09 24.99
C SER A 524 20.32 26.74 24.32
N LEU A 525 19.05 26.31 24.44
CA LEU A 525 18.56 25.12 23.75
C LEU A 525 18.70 25.25 22.24
N ASP A 526 18.34 26.40 21.68
CA ASP A 526 18.45 26.66 20.24
C ASP A 526 19.91 26.63 19.77
N ALA A 527 20.86 27.10 20.60
CA ALA A 527 22.28 26.95 20.30
C ALA A 527 22.71 25.47 20.29
N LEU A 528 22.24 24.67 21.25
CA LEU A 528 22.52 23.23 21.30
C LEU A 528 21.93 22.48 20.09
N ILE A 529 20.68 22.78 19.73
CA ILE A 529 20.00 22.16 18.58
C ILE A 529 20.71 22.57 17.29
N ARG A 530 21.08 23.84 17.13
CA ARG A 530 21.86 24.29 15.96
C ARG A 530 23.21 23.59 15.85
N GLN A 531 23.90 23.40 16.98
CA GLN A 531 25.20 22.74 17.01
C GLN A 531 25.10 21.25 16.67
N ARG A 532 24.10 20.52 17.22
CA ARG A 532 23.97 19.06 17.05
C ARG A 532 23.17 18.65 15.82
N TYR A 533 22.15 19.41 15.48
CA TYR A 533 21.15 19.10 14.45
C TYR A 533 20.84 20.34 13.59
N PRO A 534 21.83 20.88 12.85
CA PRO A 534 21.68 22.12 12.10
C PRO A 534 20.52 22.12 11.09
N ALA A 535 20.21 20.96 10.49
CA ALA A 535 19.08 20.82 9.58
C ALA A 535 17.72 20.94 10.29
N ALA A 536 17.58 20.33 11.49
CA ALA A 536 16.37 20.48 12.30
C ALA A 536 16.21 21.93 12.79
N PHE A 537 17.31 22.55 13.22
CA PHE A 537 17.29 23.96 13.59
C PHE A 537 16.86 24.87 12.44
N ALA A 538 17.37 24.63 11.23
CA ALA A 538 16.94 25.38 10.04
C ALA A 538 15.43 25.19 9.77
N GLY A 539 14.92 23.97 9.91
CA GLY A 539 13.48 23.68 9.80
C GLY A 539 12.63 24.44 10.83
N MET A 540 13.10 24.59 12.07
CA MET A 540 12.40 25.35 13.12
C MET A 540 12.27 26.84 12.82
N GLN A 541 13.09 27.38 11.90
CA GLN A 541 13.04 28.80 11.50
C GLN A 541 12.12 29.02 10.28
N GLN A 542 11.66 27.96 9.62
CA GLN A 542 10.79 28.06 8.46
C GLN A 542 9.34 27.88 8.91
N PRO A 543 8.44 28.85 8.62
CA PRO A 543 7.03 28.67 8.88
C PRO A 543 6.48 27.42 8.20
N TYR A 544 5.54 26.74 8.86
CA TYR A 544 4.80 25.64 8.26
C TYR A 544 3.78 26.17 7.23
N GLN A 545 3.02 25.27 6.60
CA GLN A 545 2.09 25.61 5.51
C GLN A 545 1.00 26.63 5.91
N ASP A 546 0.70 26.75 7.21
CA ASP A 546 -0.26 27.68 7.78
C ASP A 546 0.38 29.02 8.23
N GLY A 547 1.64 29.26 7.88
CA GLY A 547 2.37 30.49 8.20
C GLY A 547 2.89 30.61 9.63
N HIS A 548 2.66 29.61 10.49
CA HIS A 548 3.13 29.63 11.88
C HIS A 548 4.47 28.91 12.01
N LEU A 549 5.34 29.39 12.89
CA LEU A 549 6.60 28.70 13.18
C LEU A 549 6.34 27.34 13.85
N PRO A 550 7.15 26.31 13.55
CA PRO A 550 7.00 25.01 14.17
C PRO A 550 7.13 25.04 15.70
N GLN A 551 6.18 24.37 16.35
CA GLN A 551 6.08 24.24 17.81
C GLN A 551 5.92 22.78 18.23
N VAL A 552 5.73 21.88 17.27
CA VAL A 552 5.54 20.44 17.46
C VAL A 552 6.52 19.69 16.57
N ILE A 553 7.05 18.57 17.08
CA ILE A 553 7.72 17.55 16.27
C ILE A 553 6.91 16.26 16.35
N GLU A 554 6.60 15.69 15.19
CA GLU A 554 5.73 14.52 15.08
C GLU A 554 6.14 13.64 13.90
N ALA A 555 5.91 12.33 13.99
CA ALA A 555 6.04 11.44 12.84
C ALA A 555 4.67 11.30 12.19
N ILE A 556 4.54 11.84 10.97
CA ILE A 556 3.33 11.81 10.13
C ILE A 556 3.69 11.22 8.78
N SER A 557 2.73 11.10 7.86
CA SER A 557 2.95 10.50 6.54
C SER A 557 4.14 11.09 5.75
N ALA A 558 4.38 12.39 5.89
CA ALA A 558 5.55 13.10 5.32
C ALA A 558 6.91 12.71 5.96
N GLY A 559 6.91 11.89 7.01
CA GLY A 559 8.06 11.59 7.86
C GLY A 559 8.02 12.34 9.19
N VAL A 560 9.14 12.30 9.93
CA VAL A 560 9.32 13.10 11.14
C VAL A 560 9.46 14.56 10.76
N SER A 561 8.40 15.32 11.04
CA SER A 561 8.18 16.67 10.56
C SER A 561 8.10 17.65 11.71
N LEU A 562 8.57 18.88 11.45
CA LEU A 562 8.37 20.03 12.32
C LEU A 562 7.10 20.75 11.85
N THR A 563 6.07 20.76 12.69
CA THR A 563 4.74 21.30 12.37
C THR A 563 4.34 22.41 13.35
N SER A 564 3.40 23.25 12.95
CA SER A 564 2.80 24.24 13.83
C SER A 564 1.87 23.57 14.85
N LEU A 565 1.65 24.20 16.01
CA LEU A 565 0.62 23.72 16.95
C LEU A 565 -0.77 23.78 16.33
N ASN A 566 -1.04 24.78 15.49
CA ASN A 566 -2.31 24.91 14.79
C ASN A 566 -2.60 23.69 13.90
N TYR A 567 -1.61 23.22 13.13
CA TYR A 567 -1.76 22.02 12.33
C TYR A 567 -1.97 20.76 13.18
N SER A 568 -1.12 20.53 14.19
CA SER A 568 -1.17 19.33 15.03
C SER A 568 -2.44 19.28 15.91
N ALA A 569 -2.83 20.39 16.53
CA ALA A 569 -4.02 20.47 17.39
C ALA A 569 -5.35 20.60 16.61
N THR A 570 -5.31 20.70 15.28
CA THR A 570 -6.51 20.60 14.43
C THR A 570 -6.95 19.13 14.36
N CYS A 571 -7.66 18.71 15.41
CA CYS A 571 -8.19 17.36 15.59
C CYS A 571 -9.52 17.38 16.37
N ASP A 572 -10.07 16.21 16.67
CA ASP A 572 -11.42 16.09 17.23
C ASP A 572 -11.38 15.86 18.76
N SER A 573 -10.36 15.17 19.28
CA SER A 573 -10.01 15.19 20.70
C SER A 573 -8.49 15.32 20.88
N LEU A 574 -8.08 16.04 21.94
CA LEU A 574 -6.69 16.31 22.26
C LEU A 574 -6.47 16.20 23.77
N ALA A 575 -5.47 15.42 24.19
CA ALA A 575 -4.99 15.44 25.57
C ALA A 575 -3.52 15.82 25.62
N VAL A 576 -3.14 16.61 26.61
CA VAL A 576 -1.76 17.03 26.82
C VAL A 576 -1.26 16.49 28.15
N LEU A 577 -0.18 15.73 28.08
CA LEU A 577 0.49 15.11 29.22
C LEU A 577 1.84 15.77 29.46
N ARG A 578 2.06 16.24 30.68
CA ARG A 578 3.34 16.82 31.13
C ARG A 578 4.13 15.78 31.92
N PRO A 579 5.31 15.33 31.43
CA PRO A 579 6.18 14.46 32.20
C PRO A 579 6.62 15.08 33.53
N ARG A 580 6.54 14.30 34.63
CA ARG A 580 7.08 14.63 35.96
C ARG A 580 8.59 14.41 36.01
N LEU A 581 9.28 14.99 35.04
CA LEU A 581 10.74 14.97 34.94
C LEU A 581 11.29 16.37 35.24
N SER A 582 12.58 16.46 35.50
CA SER A 582 13.23 17.76 35.64
C SER A 582 13.10 18.57 34.35
N LYS A 583 13.18 19.90 34.45
CA LYS A 583 13.18 20.76 33.27
C LYS A 583 14.37 20.45 32.34
N ALA A 584 15.51 20.06 32.91
CA ALA A 584 16.68 19.60 32.14
C ALA A 584 16.39 18.31 31.37
N ASP A 585 15.72 17.33 31.97
CA ASP A 585 15.37 16.07 31.30
C ASP A 585 14.36 16.26 30.15
N ARG A 586 13.35 17.13 30.35
CA ARG A 586 12.39 17.50 29.30
C ARG A 586 13.07 18.27 28.17
N ALA A 587 13.95 19.22 28.51
CA ALA A 587 14.77 19.93 27.53
C ALA A 587 15.67 18.96 26.72
N ALA A 588 16.28 17.99 27.39
CA ALA A 588 17.07 16.95 26.75
C ALA A 588 16.23 16.03 25.85
N ALA A 589 14.97 15.73 26.20
CA ALA A 589 14.04 15.02 25.33
C ALA A 589 13.70 15.81 24.07
N VAL A 590 13.43 17.11 24.17
CA VAL A 590 13.20 18.01 23.02
C VAL A 590 14.42 18.02 22.09
N VAL A 591 15.63 18.15 22.63
CA VAL A 591 16.86 18.10 21.84
C VAL A 591 17.04 16.72 21.18
N ARG A 592 16.77 15.63 21.91
CA ARG A 592 16.88 14.27 21.37
C ARG A 592 15.91 14.00 20.23
N ALA A 593 14.69 14.55 20.28
CA ALA A 593 13.70 14.41 19.22
C ALA A 593 14.22 14.94 17.86
N MET A 594 15.02 16.02 17.88
CA MET A 594 15.60 16.64 16.68
C MET A 594 16.53 15.70 15.90
N ARG A 595 17.11 14.68 16.55
CA ARG A 595 17.91 13.62 15.89
C ARG A 595 17.13 12.89 14.81
N TYR A 596 15.81 12.83 14.96
CA TYR A 596 14.91 12.06 14.11
C TYR A 596 14.28 12.88 12.99
N HIS A 597 14.46 14.20 12.99
CA HIS A 597 13.94 15.09 11.96
C HIS A 597 14.32 14.62 10.54
N ALA A 598 13.36 14.69 9.61
CA ALA A 598 13.46 14.26 8.22
C ALA A 598 13.69 12.74 8.00
N ARG A 599 13.57 11.90 9.04
CA ARG A 599 13.48 10.46 8.85
C ARG A 599 12.12 10.09 8.24
N PRO A 600 12.06 9.10 7.33
CA PRO A 600 10.80 8.65 6.76
C PRO A 600 9.90 8.04 7.83
N TYR A 601 8.58 8.07 7.59
CA TYR A 601 7.60 7.44 8.45
C TYR A 601 7.67 5.91 8.33
N ASP A 602 7.50 5.21 9.44
CA ASP A 602 7.44 3.74 9.44
C ASP A 602 6.02 3.24 9.17
N TYR A 603 5.73 2.98 7.90
CA TYR A 603 4.46 2.39 7.49
C TYR A 603 4.34 0.89 7.81
N ALA A 604 5.44 0.25 8.18
CA ALA A 604 5.51 -1.17 8.56
C ALA A 604 5.47 -1.39 10.09
N PHE A 605 5.41 -0.30 10.87
CA PHE A 605 5.41 -0.29 12.35
C PHE A 605 6.55 -1.12 12.96
N ASP A 606 7.74 -1.11 12.35
CA ASP A 606 8.92 -1.84 12.84
C ASP A 606 9.71 -1.03 13.90
N PHE A 607 9.40 -1.27 15.18
CA PHE A 607 10.03 -0.58 16.31
C PHE A 607 11.49 -1.03 16.61
N ALA A 608 12.01 -2.03 15.89
CA ALA A 608 13.39 -2.48 16.05
C ALA A 608 14.39 -1.68 15.20
N SER A 609 13.90 -0.95 14.18
CA SER A 609 14.72 -0.14 13.27
C SER A 609 14.77 1.32 13.71
N ASP A 610 15.91 1.97 13.45
CA ASP A 610 16.05 3.43 13.60
C ASP A 610 15.86 4.16 12.25
N LYS A 611 15.65 3.44 11.14
CA LYS A 611 15.65 4.03 9.78
C LYS A 611 14.33 4.72 9.41
N SER A 612 13.24 4.36 10.07
CA SER A 612 11.88 4.89 9.95
C SER A 612 11.26 4.98 11.34
N LEU A 613 10.24 5.82 11.56
CA LEU A 613 9.60 5.96 12.87
C LEU A 613 8.07 6.06 12.80
N VAL A 614 7.40 5.47 13.79
CA VAL A 614 5.97 5.70 14.10
C VAL A 614 5.81 6.89 15.04
N CYS A 615 4.63 7.53 15.04
CA CYS A 615 4.34 8.72 15.87
C CYS A 615 4.63 8.51 17.37
N THR A 616 4.22 7.38 17.94
CA THR A 616 4.47 7.05 19.35
C THR A 616 5.92 6.66 19.62
N GLU A 617 6.57 6.05 18.63
CA GLU A 617 7.98 5.66 18.72
C GLU A 617 8.90 6.86 18.83
N LEU A 618 8.62 7.94 18.10
CA LEU A 618 9.33 9.22 18.23
C LEU A 618 9.29 9.74 19.67
N VAL A 619 8.11 9.73 20.30
CA VAL A 619 7.92 10.20 21.68
C VAL A 619 8.64 9.28 22.66
N VAL A 620 8.46 7.96 22.54
CA VAL A 620 9.15 6.96 23.37
C VAL A 620 10.66 7.12 23.28
N LYS A 621 11.22 7.15 22.06
CA LYS A 621 12.66 7.29 21.83
C LYS A 621 13.22 8.61 22.34
N SER A 622 12.45 9.69 22.30
CA SER A 622 12.83 10.99 22.89
C SER A 622 12.89 10.91 24.42
N TYR A 623 12.01 10.12 25.04
CA TYR A 623 11.93 9.95 26.48
C TYR A 623 12.71 8.76 27.05
N LEU A 624 13.41 7.97 26.24
CA LEU A 624 14.31 6.92 26.74
C LEU A 624 15.35 7.49 27.74
N PRO A 625 15.66 6.76 28.82
CA PRO A 625 16.72 7.15 29.74
C PRO A 625 18.08 7.19 29.03
N GLY A 626 19.00 8.00 29.56
CA GLY A 626 20.39 8.08 29.12
C GLY A 626 21.31 8.28 30.32
N GLU A 627 22.63 8.34 30.10
CA GLU A 627 23.62 8.44 31.19
C GLU A 627 23.37 9.61 32.15
N SER A 628 22.86 10.74 31.64
CA SER A 628 22.59 11.96 32.40
C SER A 628 21.13 12.43 32.33
N LYS A 629 20.23 11.62 31.76
CA LYS A 629 18.82 11.97 31.55
C LYS A 629 17.91 10.90 32.15
N GLN A 630 17.03 11.30 33.08
CA GLN A 630 15.93 10.44 33.49
C GLN A 630 14.89 10.32 32.37
N GLY A 631 14.36 9.11 32.21
CA GLY A 631 13.40 8.78 31.16
C GLY A 631 12.01 8.50 31.69
N LEU A 632 11.10 8.23 30.77
CA LEU A 632 9.80 7.63 31.09
C LEU A 632 9.87 6.12 30.90
N ASP A 633 9.26 5.37 31.82
CA ASP A 633 9.02 3.94 31.70
C ASP A 633 7.67 3.71 31.02
N LEU A 634 7.67 3.71 29.69
CA LEU A 634 6.50 3.51 28.84
C LEU A 634 6.44 2.04 28.39
N PRO A 635 5.34 1.31 28.65
CA PRO A 635 5.27 -0.11 28.36
C PRO A 635 5.27 -0.38 26.84
N LEU A 636 6.04 -1.40 26.44
CA LEU A 636 5.92 -2.01 25.11
C LEU A 636 4.85 -3.10 25.18
N GLU A 637 3.84 -2.99 24.33
CA GLU A 637 2.75 -3.96 24.15
C GLU A 637 2.98 -4.73 22.84
N ASN A 638 2.75 -6.03 22.84
CA ASN A 638 2.74 -6.81 21.60
C ASN A 638 1.42 -6.54 20.87
N VAL A 639 1.49 -5.87 19.72
CA VAL A 639 0.36 -5.62 18.83
C VAL A 639 0.67 -6.27 17.50
N MET A 640 -0.12 -7.28 17.12
CA MET A 640 0.03 -8.01 15.85
C MET A 640 1.45 -8.57 15.60
N GLY A 641 2.14 -9.02 16.66
CA GLY A 641 3.48 -9.61 16.56
C GLY A 641 4.63 -8.61 16.66
N GLN A 642 4.34 -7.30 16.74
CA GLN A 642 5.34 -6.26 16.93
C GLN A 642 5.25 -5.65 18.32
N MET A 643 6.41 -5.42 18.95
CA MET A 643 6.51 -4.75 20.25
C MET A 643 6.45 -3.24 20.04
N ILE A 644 5.30 -2.64 20.30
CA ILE A 644 5.04 -1.22 20.06
C ILE A 644 4.50 -0.56 21.32
N THR A 645 4.55 0.77 21.42
CA THR A 645 3.77 1.51 22.43
C THR A 645 2.63 2.24 21.73
N PRO A 646 1.38 1.71 21.76
CA PRO A 646 0.23 2.42 21.19
C PRO A 646 -0.01 3.75 21.91
N ALA A 647 -0.61 4.74 21.24
CA ALA A 647 -0.94 6.03 21.88
C ALA A 647 -1.87 5.82 23.09
N ASN A 648 -2.76 4.83 22.99
CA ASN A 648 -3.62 4.39 24.08
C ASN A 648 -2.85 3.90 25.34
N ALA A 649 -1.63 3.38 25.18
CA ALA A 649 -0.83 2.89 26.30
C ALA A 649 -0.35 4.03 27.22
N PHE A 650 -0.14 5.24 26.69
CA PHE A 650 0.19 6.43 27.51
C PHE A 650 -0.92 6.72 28.53
N VAL A 651 -2.18 6.72 28.07
CA VAL A 651 -3.34 6.97 28.94
C VAL A 651 -3.60 5.80 29.88
N ARG A 652 -3.41 4.56 29.42
CA ARG A 652 -3.53 3.35 30.24
C ARG A 652 -2.53 3.36 31.40
N GLN A 653 -1.29 3.72 31.11
CA GLN A 653 -0.20 3.84 32.08
C GLN A 653 -0.42 5.01 33.04
N PHE A 654 -0.89 6.16 32.54
CA PHE A 654 -1.35 7.29 33.36
C PHE A 654 -2.44 6.85 34.35
N ASP A 655 -3.52 6.21 33.87
CA ASP A 655 -4.65 5.77 34.70
C ASP A 655 -4.22 4.78 35.80
N ARG A 656 -3.35 3.82 35.46
CA ARG A 656 -2.84 2.82 36.41
C ARG A 656 -1.97 3.42 37.52
N SER A 657 -1.25 4.50 37.24
CA SER A 657 -0.30 5.10 38.17
C SER A 657 -0.83 6.36 38.85
N PHE A 658 -1.97 6.88 38.42
CA PHE A 658 -2.54 8.14 38.88
C PHE A 658 -2.74 8.17 40.41
N GLY A 659 -2.25 9.24 41.05
CA GLY A 659 -2.35 9.41 42.50
C GLY A 659 -1.40 8.54 43.32
N THR A 660 -0.51 7.77 42.68
CA THR A 660 0.49 6.94 43.35
C THR A 660 1.89 7.56 43.21
N ALA A 661 2.85 7.08 44.02
CA ALA A 661 4.25 7.46 43.88
C ALA A 661 4.89 7.06 42.52
N ARG A 662 4.23 6.19 41.73
CA ARG A 662 4.69 5.75 40.41
C ARG A 662 4.16 6.61 39.26
N GLN A 663 3.40 7.67 39.54
CA GLN A 663 2.85 8.55 38.51
C GLN A 663 3.98 9.30 37.79
N GLN A 664 4.04 9.18 36.46
CA GLN A 664 5.12 9.75 35.65
C GLN A 664 4.71 11.01 34.85
N MET A 665 3.41 11.32 34.77
CA MET A 665 2.88 12.44 33.99
C MET A 665 1.69 13.09 34.69
N ASP A 666 1.46 14.38 34.41
CA ASP A 666 0.28 15.14 34.80
C ASP A 666 -0.56 15.51 33.59
N LEU A 667 -1.89 15.55 33.74
CA LEU A 667 -2.79 16.03 32.70
C LEU A 667 -2.80 17.57 32.72
N VAL A 668 -2.39 18.19 31.62
CA VAL A 668 -2.42 19.66 31.46
C VAL A 668 -3.80 20.10 30.98
N VAL A 669 -4.31 19.45 29.93
CA VAL A 669 -5.62 19.71 29.36
C VAL A 669 -6.16 18.47 28.67
N PHE A 670 -7.48 18.31 28.68
CA PHE A 670 -8.18 17.33 27.85
C PHE A 670 -9.33 18.04 27.14
N LEU A 671 -9.20 18.22 25.83
CA LEU A 671 -10.28 18.63 24.95
C LEU A 671 -10.95 17.37 24.42
N ASP A 672 -12.16 17.12 24.89
CA ASP A 672 -12.93 15.93 24.60
C ASP A 672 -13.99 16.21 23.54
N GLY A 673 -13.82 15.62 22.36
CA GLY A 673 -14.72 15.73 21.24
C GLY A 673 -16.06 15.00 21.45
N ASP A 674 -17.16 15.73 21.33
CA ASP A 674 -18.51 15.19 21.22
C ASP A 674 -19.01 15.38 19.77
N GLU A 675 -19.20 14.26 19.06
CA GLU A 675 -19.65 14.29 17.67
C GLU A 675 -21.12 14.68 17.53
N LYS A 676 -21.94 14.37 18.54
CA LYS A 676 -23.36 14.69 18.56
C LYS A 676 -23.56 16.19 18.64
N ASP A 677 -22.85 16.83 19.56
CA ASP A 677 -22.96 18.27 19.77
C ASP A 677 -21.99 19.08 18.87
N ALA A 678 -21.18 18.37 18.06
CA ALA A 678 -20.21 18.92 17.12
C ALA A 678 -19.25 19.95 17.76
N VAL A 679 -18.78 19.63 18.97
CA VAL A 679 -17.92 20.50 19.78
C VAL A 679 -16.91 19.68 20.58
N ALA A 680 -15.71 20.20 20.74
CA ALA A 680 -14.78 19.70 21.76
C ALA A 680 -14.90 20.55 23.03
N THR A 681 -15.06 19.91 24.18
CA THR A 681 -15.16 20.61 25.47
C THR A 681 -14.00 20.24 26.38
N THR A 682 -13.56 21.17 27.22
CA THR A 682 -12.57 20.84 28.25
C THR A 682 -13.21 19.89 29.26
N SER A 683 -12.64 18.69 29.36
CA SER A 683 -13.14 17.61 30.19
C SER A 683 -12.19 17.34 31.37
N ASP A 684 -12.70 16.62 32.37
CA ASP A 684 -11.96 16.40 33.61
C ASP A 684 -11.00 15.19 33.55
N ILE A 685 -10.22 15.05 34.61
CA ILE A 685 -9.24 13.98 34.73
C ILE A 685 -9.86 12.58 34.82
N ALA A 686 -11.10 12.47 35.32
CA ALA A 686 -11.80 11.19 35.41
C ALA A 686 -12.23 10.72 34.01
N ALA A 687 -12.75 11.63 33.20
CA ALA A 687 -13.08 11.40 31.79
C ALA A 687 -11.83 11.02 30.99
N PHE A 688 -10.72 11.73 31.18
CA PHE A 688 -9.44 11.40 30.53
C PHE A 688 -8.97 9.99 30.90
N ARG A 689 -8.99 9.62 32.18
CA ARG A 689 -8.59 8.28 32.66
C ARG A 689 -9.46 7.16 32.11
N ALA A 690 -10.74 7.43 31.84
CA ALA A 690 -11.64 6.48 31.21
C ALA A 690 -11.48 6.41 29.68
N SER A 691 -10.87 7.43 29.05
CA SER A 691 -10.86 7.59 27.59
C SER A 691 -10.19 6.44 26.84
N TRP A 692 -9.14 5.82 27.39
CA TRP A 692 -8.43 4.71 26.72
C TRP A 692 -9.28 3.44 26.58
N ARG A 693 -10.34 3.32 27.38
CA ARG A 693 -11.30 2.20 27.33
C ARG A 693 -12.42 2.43 26.31
N ARG A 694 -12.52 3.65 25.76
CA ARG A 694 -13.53 3.96 24.75
C ARG A 694 -13.28 3.07 23.52
N PRO A 695 -14.35 2.52 22.92
CA PRO A 695 -14.18 1.69 21.75
C PRO A 695 -13.60 2.52 20.61
N LYS A 696 -12.92 1.83 19.71
CA LYS A 696 -12.29 2.40 18.51
C LYS A 696 -13.23 3.32 17.72
N TRP A 697 -14.50 2.92 17.60
CA TRP A 697 -15.58 3.73 17.03
C TRP A 697 -16.41 4.39 18.12
N HIS A 698 -15.77 5.18 18.98
CA HIS A 698 -16.41 5.85 20.11
C HIS A 698 -17.63 6.68 19.68
N VAL A 699 -17.56 7.30 18.50
CA VAL A 699 -18.65 8.03 17.85
C VAL A 699 -19.95 7.23 17.73
N LEU A 700 -19.88 5.90 17.57
CA LEU A 700 -21.07 5.04 17.44
C LEU A 700 -21.73 4.73 18.79
N VAL A 701 -20.99 4.87 19.90
CA VAL A 701 -21.48 4.58 21.27
C VAL A 701 -21.77 5.84 22.08
N GLN A 702 -21.52 7.04 21.55
CA GLN A 702 -21.98 8.30 22.16
C GLN A 702 -23.52 8.37 22.27
N ASN A 703 -24.25 7.46 21.62
CA ASN A 703 -25.71 7.34 21.64
C ASN A 703 -26.30 6.45 22.76
N THR A 704 -25.50 5.76 23.56
CA THR A 704 -26.04 4.98 24.70
C THR A 704 -26.02 5.82 25.97
N LYS A 705 -27.12 6.52 26.24
CA LYS A 705 -27.44 6.91 27.61
C LYS A 705 -27.73 5.64 28.43
N ASN A 706 -27.23 5.62 29.66
CA ASN A 706 -27.83 4.83 30.75
C ASN A 706 -29.33 5.13 30.87
#